data_AF-A0A1H7BJ63-F1
#
_entry.id   AF-A0A1H7BJ63-F1
#
_cell.length_a   1.000
_cell.length_b   1.000
_cell.length_c   1.000
_cell.angle_alpha   90.00
_cell.angle_beta   90.00
_cell.angle_gamma   90.00
#
_symmetry.space_group_name_H-M   'P 1'
#
loop_
_entity.id
_entity.type
_entity.pdbx_description
1 polymer ?
#
loop_
_entity_poly.entity_id
_entity_poly.type
_entity_poly.pdbx_seq_one_letter_code
_entity_poly.pdbx_strand_id
1 'polypeptide(L)'
;MKCFSAITGIFLHLLVLPPIDAPAQQALDLFIWAGQSNAQGWMGDASSYPEAGQELDESIRLHWTFVDHHSSGGKWVPLQAQAGRFPKGHFGPEVRFARELKKLGYNPAIFKYTKGATGLARDWKSPGEGGIYDRMTLSLDSAIRQLEETGFKVTVHGFIWIQGESDAGEEGTAQAYSSNLKQLIGDLRQNVVHVPDLKIILGVDEQHPFVKERPVVVEAQKRLAADDATIAFTSMLGLPKADATHLTPEGLVGHGKRVFDAYLSLLSENEKSQLTTFPGEKTEWNGFMRYTFRFEGRDAHVTLPEEPLRGNPWVWRARFPGWHTEMDQLLLSEGFHLAYVNTDDMYGSPTAVAVWDRFYQFLTTEWKLHPKVSLEGVSRGGLFIYNWAKRNPEKVNSLYAEAPVSDFNSWPGGFGGGKGSQVDWERLKTAYGFTSDEEALAYADHPVDNLEALAAAKVPIMHMIGLNDQVVPPEENTFVLVDRYIKLGGPATVVPCTEGTQALFGHHFPIETPRLGADFIRYHTALPQPLLNAESYHRQRQGIRKSLLTFQRNKTGRVAFLGGSITYNDGWRDSISNYLQKRFPDTEFQFINAGIPSMGSTPAAFRLQRDVLGAGSVDLLFAEAAVNDASNGRSAQEQVRAMEGIIRQVRRKDAYTDIVLMHFVDPPKMERYRRGQVPEVIEHHEKVADHYSIPSIHLAREVTERIDAGEFSWEDDFKDLHPSPFGQGVYFRSIKTFLENAWDETGAEDDGLEGYLLPQPLDPANYDNGVLIEPGRARIRHGWKLLPSWTPDDNAGTRANYTEVPMLVTQQEGAVLEFDFSGNAVGIAVAAGPDAGMIEYRIDNSDWQTQDLFTQWSSSLHLPWYYTLAAGLTDGAHVLQLRTVGERNPKSSGNACRIRYFYVNQ
;
A
#
# COMPACT_ATOMS: atom_id res chain seq x y z
N MET A 1 93.15 -34.15 -8.04
CA MET A 1 92.87 -34.30 -6.59
C MET A 1 91.77 -33.30 -6.25
N LYS A 2 90.53 -33.75 -6.12
CA LYS A 2 89.88 -34.31 -4.91
C LYS A 2 89.51 -33.23 -3.89
N CYS A 3 88.24 -33.30 -3.50
CA CYS A 3 87.58 -32.79 -2.29
C CYS A 3 86.92 -31.40 -2.37
N PHE A 4 85.63 -31.43 -2.73
CA PHE A 4 84.64 -30.43 -2.35
C PHE A 4 84.31 -30.58 -0.86
N SER A 5 84.27 -29.44 -0.16
CA SER A 5 84.01 -29.34 1.27
C SER A 5 82.54 -29.60 1.60
N ALA A 6 82.33 -30.39 2.65
CA ALA A 6 81.06 -30.66 3.29
C ALA A 6 80.63 -29.47 4.16
N ILE A 7 79.33 -29.14 4.13
CA ILE A 7 78.61 -28.54 5.24
C ILE A 7 77.28 -29.31 5.38
N THR A 8 77.07 -29.82 6.58
CA THR A 8 75.96 -30.66 7.04
C THR A 8 74.67 -29.83 7.12
N GLY A 9 73.62 -30.25 6.41
CA GLY A 9 72.26 -29.72 6.53
C GLY A 9 71.28 -30.83 6.89
N ILE A 10 70.72 -30.77 8.10
CA ILE A 10 69.60 -31.60 8.55
C ILE A 10 68.32 -31.02 7.94
N PHE A 11 67.66 -31.76 7.06
CA PHE A 11 66.32 -31.42 6.55
C PHE A 11 65.25 -31.98 7.50
N LEU A 12 64.55 -31.09 8.19
CA LEU A 12 63.30 -31.38 8.88
C LEU A 12 62.16 -31.28 7.84
N HIS A 13 61.48 -32.37 7.52
CA HIS A 13 60.25 -32.35 6.72
C HIS A 13 59.11 -31.76 7.57
N LEU A 14 58.74 -30.51 7.33
CA LEU A 14 57.44 -29.97 7.75
C LEU A 14 56.38 -30.46 6.75
N LEU A 15 55.46 -31.30 7.23
CA LEU A 15 54.16 -31.49 6.61
C LEU A 15 53.38 -30.18 6.71
N VAL A 16 53.21 -29.49 5.58
CA VAL A 16 52.25 -28.38 5.47
C VAL A 16 50.88 -29.00 5.18
N LEU A 17 50.03 -29.06 6.20
CA LEU A 17 48.60 -29.33 6.02
C LEU A 17 47.98 -28.10 5.32
N PRO A 18 47.07 -28.28 4.35
CA PRO A 18 46.33 -27.17 3.77
C PRO A 18 45.47 -26.50 4.87
N PRO A 19 45.22 -25.18 4.79
CA PRO A 19 44.32 -24.52 5.71
C PRO A 19 42.95 -25.21 5.64
N ILE A 20 42.43 -25.61 6.79
CA ILE A 20 41.05 -26.03 6.93
C ILE A 20 40.22 -24.78 6.69
N ASP A 21 39.52 -24.70 5.55
CA ASP A 21 38.55 -23.65 5.29
C ASP A 21 37.51 -23.66 6.42
N ALA A 22 37.42 -22.55 7.15
CA ALA A 22 36.37 -22.37 8.14
C ALA A 22 35.01 -22.40 7.42
N PRO A 23 34.00 -23.09 7.95
CA PRO A 23 32.67 -23.08 7.36
C PRO A 23 32.16 -21.64 7.23
N ALA A 24 31.55 -21.32 6.08
CA ALA A 24 30.97 -20.01 5.84
C ALA A 24 29.96 -19.66 6.94
N GLN A 25 30.19 -18.56 7.66
CA GLN A 25 29.32 -18.12 8.75
C GLN A 25 27.92 -17.78 8.22
N GLN A 26 26.88 -18.31 8.86
CA GLN A 26 25.50 -18.02 8.47
C GLN A 26 25.16 -16.57 8.81
N ALA A 27 24.58 -15.81 7.87
CA ALA A 27 24.13 -14.44 8.13
C ALA A 27 22.94 -14.43 9.10
N LEU A 28 22.92 -13.48 10.03
CA LEU A 28 21.85 -13.29 11.01
C LEU A 28 21.47 -11.81 11.11
N ASP A 29 20.18 -11.53 11.01
CA ASP A 29 19.64 -10.18 10.88
C ASP A 29 19.12 -9.68 12.24
N LEU A 30 19.92 -8.86 12.91
CA LEU A 30 19.64 -8.38 14.26
C LEU A 30 18.81 -7.10 14.26
N PHE A 31 17.72 -7.13 15.03
CA PHE A 31 16.90 -5.98 15.34
C PHE A 31 16.89 -5.73 16.84
N ILE A 32 17.12 -4.47 17.22
CA ILE A 32 17.17 -4.03 18.61
C ILE A 32 15.79 -3.46 18.95
N TRP A 33 15.17 -3.94 20.02
CA TRP A 33 13.83 -3.57 20.45
C TRP A 33 13.85 -3.04 21.88
N ALA A 34 13.55 -1.77 22.08
CA ALA A 34 13.66 -1.14 23.39
C ALA A 34 12.52 -0.18 23.67
N GLY A 35 12.32 0.11 24.96
CA GLY A 35 11.32 1.07 25.42
C GLY A 35 10.55 0.58 26.65
N GLN A 36 9.31 1.05 26.79
CA GLN A 36 8.51 0.84 28.00
C GLN A 36 7.39 -0.21 27.86
N SER A 37 6.26 -0.04 28.55
CA SER A 37 5.24 -1.08 28.73
C SER A 37 4.61 -1.58 27.42
N ASN A 38 4.35 -0.70 26.44
CA ASN A 38 3.86 -1.12 25.13
C ASN A 38 4.95 -1.81 24.27
N ALA A 39 6.22 -1.39 24.39
CA ALA A 39 7.36 -2.11 23.80
C ALA A 39 7.50 -3.51 24.39
N GLN A 40 7.27 -3.65 25.70
CA GLN A 40 7.28 -4.92 26.40
C GLN A 40 6.10 -5.82 26.01
N GLY A 41 4.94 -5.25 25.69
CA GLY A 41 3.69 -5.99 25.56
C GLY A 41 3.02 -6.26 26.91
N TRP A 42 2.90 -5.22 27.76
CA TRP A 42 2.43 -5.33 29.14
C TRP A 42 1.08 -6.05 29.30
N MET A 43 0.14 -5.83 28.39
CA MET A 43 -1.18 -6.48 28.35
C MET A 43 -1.29 -7.59 27.29
N GLY A 44 -0.17 -8.01 26.69
CA GLY A 44 -0.13 -9.11 25.73
C GLY A 44 -0.16 -10.47 26.41
N ASP A 45 -1.31 -10.87 26.96
CA ASP A 45 -1.49 -12.19 27.57
C ASP A 45 -1.25 -13.29 26.53
N ALA A 46 -0.29 -14.18 26.79
CA ALA A 46 0.04 -15.29 25.91
C ALA A 46 -1.07 -16.37 25.85
N SER A 47 -2.15 -16.25 26.63
CA SER A 47 -3.39 -16.97 26.33
C SER A 47 -3.94 -16.64 24.94
N SER A 48 -3.63 -15.46 24.42
CA SER A 48 -3.96 -14.96 23.08
C SER A 48 -2.71 -14.84 22.20
N TYR A 49 -1.68 -15.67 22.44
CA TYR A 49 -0.48 -15.68 21.60
C TYR A 49 -0.89 -16.01 20.15
N PRO A 50 -0.43 -15.25 19.13
CA PRO A 50 -0.97 -15.40 17.79
C PRO A 50 -0.60 -16.77 17.19
N GLU A 51 -1.59 -17.56 16.80
CA GLU A 51 -1.37 -18.89 16.20
C GLU A 51 -0.80 -18.78 14.77
N ALA A 52 -1.26 -17.78 14.00
CA ALA A 52 -0.82 -17.59 12.62
C ALA A 52 0.68 -17.23 12.54
N GLY A 53 1.48 -18.09 11.89
CA GLY A 53 2.93 -17.92 11.73
C GLY A 53 3.75 -18.47 12.89
N GLN A 54 3.14 -19.17 13.86
CA GLN A 54 3.83 -19.73 15.02
C GLN A 54 4.84 -20.83 14.62
N GLU A 55 4.62 -21.53 13.51
CA GLU A 55 5.55 -22.50 12.94
C GLU A 55 6.93 -21.91 12.62
N LEU A 56 7.04 -20.58 12.51
CA LEU A 56 8.29 -19.87 12.23
C LEU A 56 9.10 -19.62 13.50
N ASP A 57 8.48 -19.63 14.67
CA ASP A 57 9.04 -19.12 15.93
C ASP A 57 10.32 -19.86 16.35
N GLU A 58 10.38 -21.17 16.13
CA GLU A 58 11.56 -21.99 16.43
C GLU A 58 12.82 -21.54 15.67
N SER A 59 12.63 -20.91 14.51
CA SER A 59 13.70 -20.45 13.63
C SER A 59 14.10 -18.98 13.84
N ILE A 60 13.40 -18.27 14.73
CA ILE A 60 13.62 -16.87 15.06
C ILE A 60 14.29 -16.79 16.43
N ARG A 61 15.38 -16.03 16.54
CA ARG A 61 16.11 -15.89 17.81
C ARG A 61 15.57 -14.71 18.60
N LEU A 62 15.35 -14.90 19.89
CA LEU A 62 14.94 -13.87 20.84
C LEU A 62 15.90 -13.85 22.02
N HIS A 63 16.47 -12.69 22.31
CA HIS A 63 17.12 -12.36 23.56
C HIS A 63 16.29 -11.28 24.21
N TRP A 64 15.85 -11.46 25.46
CA TRP A 64 14.93 -10.51 26.06
C TRP A 64 15.22 -10.25 27.53
N THR A 65 15.09 -8.99 27.92
CA THR A 65 15.21 -8.53 29.30
C THR A 65 14.04 -7.60 29.62
N PHE A 66 13.20 -8.03 30.55
CA PHE A 66 12.27 -7.15 31.24
C PHE A 66 12.91 -6.73 32.57
N VAL A 67 13.49 -5.52 32.59
CA VAL A 67 14.30 -5.04 33.72
C VAL A 67 13.51 -5.09 35.03
N ASP A 68 14.16 -5.53 36.10
CA ASP A 68 13.61 -5.77 37.45
C ASP A 68 12.54 -6.86 37.55
N HIS A 69 12.33 -7.63 36.48
CA HIS A 69 11.38 -8.74 36.43
C HIS A 69 12.05 -10.04 35.96
N HIS A 70 11.88 -10.38 34.69
CA HIS A 70 12.34 -11.63 34.10
C HIS A 70 13.20 -11.36 32.86
N SER A 71 14.00 -12.34 32.47
CA SER A 71 14.78 -12.30 31.23
C SER A 71 14.97 -13.70 30.67
N SER A 72 15.56 -13.80 29.48
CA SER A 72 16.08 -15.06 28.95
C SER A 72 17.34 -15.56 29.68
N GLY A 73 17.75 -14.92 30.80
CA GLY A 73 18.96 -15.27 31.54
C GLY A 73 20.24 -14.94 30.78
N GLY A 74 20.19 -13.92 29.92
CA GLY A 74 21.31 -13.51 29.08
C GLY A 74 21.56 -14.40 27.87
N LYS A 75 20.64 -15.31 27.54
CA LYS A 75 20.78 -16.27 26.44
C LYS A 75 19.84 -15.96 25.28
N TRP A 76 20.22 -16.41 24.09
CA TRP A 76 19.31 -16.51 22.94
C TRP A 76 18.42 -17.74 23.08
N VAL A 77 17.11 -17.54 22.95
CA VAL A 77 16.08 -18.59 22.94
C VAL A 77 15.27 -18.47 21.64
N PRO A 78 14.51 -19.49 21.23
CA PRO A 78 13.52 -19.30 20.16
C PRO A 78 12.52 -18.19 20.51
N LEU A 79 11.93 -17.56 19.49
CA LEU A 79 10.81 -16.64 19.68
C LEU A 79 9.69 -17.40 20.41
N GLN A 80 9.17 -16.83 21.48
CA GLN A 80 8.16 -17.49 22.31
C GLN A 80 7.48 -16.47 23.22
N ALA A 81 6.43 -16.91 23.92
CA ALA A 81 5.90 -16.19 25.06
C ALA A 81 6.99 -16.02 26.13
N GLN A 82 7.14 -14.80 26.64
CA GLN A 82 8.15 -14.43 27.63
C GLN A 82 7.56 -14.58 29.05
N ALA A 83 8.35 -15.03 30.02
CA ALA A 83 7.89 -15.11 31.40
C ALA A 83 7.57 -13.71 31.95
N GLY A 84 6.46 -13.56 32.68
CA GLY A 84 6.04 -12.24 33.12
C GLY A 84 4.72 -12.25 33.88
N ARG A 85 3.88 -11.25 33.59
CA ARG A 85 2.66 -10.95 34.34
C ARG A 85 1.61 -12.06 34.35
N PHE A 86 1.49 -12.81 33.26
CA PHE A 86 0.42 -13.81 33.07
C PHE A 86 0.93 -15.24 33.25
N PRO A 87 0.06 -16.20 33.65
CA PRO A 87 0.48 -17.60 33.88
C PRO A 87 1.09 -18.29 32.65
N LYS A 88 0.63 -17.96 31.44
CA LYS A 88 1.18 -18.47 30.17
C LYS A 88 2.33 -17.62 29.62
N GLY A 89 2.75 -16.58 30.35
CA GLY A 89 3.68 -15.56 29.87
C GLY A 89 2.99 -14.43 29.11
N HIS A 90 3.79 -13.52 28.59
CA HIS A 90 3.35 -12.38 27.79
C HIS A 90 4.09 -12.28 26.46
N PHE A 91 3.61 -11.41 25.57
CA PHE A 91 4.27 -11.10 24.30
C PHE A 91 4.02 -9.66 23.90
N GLY A 92 4.89 -9.10 23.05
CA GLY A 92 4.72 -7.75 22.51
C GLY A 92 4.65 -7.70 20.99
N PRO A 93 4.73 -6.50 20.41
CA PRO A 93 4.61 -6.29 18.96
C PRO A 93 5.74 -6.97 18.17
N GLU A 94 6.87 -7.31 18.82
CA GLU A 94 8.00 -7.98 18.20
C GLU A 94 7.62 -9.32 17.56
N VAL A 95 6.59 -10.01 18.07
CA VAL A 95 6.19 -11.32 17.55
C VAL A 95 5.70 -11.22 16.12
N ARG A 96 4.76 -10.31 15.84
CA ARG A 96 4.27 -10.12 14.47
C ARG A 96 5.37 -9.56 13.59
N PHE A 97 6.13 -8.58 14.07
CA PHE A 97 7.26 -7.99 13.34
C PHE A 97 8.26 -9.05 12.86
N ALA A 98 8.76 -9.88 13.77
CA ALA A 98 9.79 -10.88 13.47
C ALA A 98 9.28 -11.98 12.52
N ARG A 99 8.00 -12.38 12.64
CA ARG A 99 7.40 -13.34 11.70
C ARG A 99 7.26 -12.77 10.30
N GLU A 100 6.87 -11.50 10.16
CA GLU A 100 6.78 -10.88 8.84
C GLU A 100 8.16 -10.72 8.18
N LEU A 101 9.20 -10.38 8.96
CA LEU A 101 10.58 -10.42 8.48
C LEU A 101 10.99 -11.82 8.02
N LYS A 102 10.69 -12.85 8.83
CA LYS A 102 10.99 -14.24 8.48
C LYS A 102 10.31 -14.67 7.18
N LYS A 103 9.04 -14.27 6.97
CA LYS A 103 8.30 -14.53 5.73
C LYS A 103 8.88 -13.82 4.51
N LEU A 104 9.59 -12.71 4.70
CA LEU A 104 10.35 -12.04 3.64
C LEU A 104 11.72 -12.67 3.37
N GLY A 105 12.11 -13.68 4.14
CA GLY A 105 13.39 -14.37 3.96
C GLY A 105 14.50 -13.90 4.91
N TYR A 106 14.25 -12.95 5.81
CA TYR A 106 15.25 -12.62 6.82
C TYR A 106 15.57 -13.84 7.69
N ASN A 107 16.75 -13.84 8.29
CA ASN A 107 17.09 -14.70 9.41
C ASN A 107 17.06 -13.87 10.71
N PRO A 108 15.88 -13.48 11.21
CA PRO A 108 15.80 -12.45 12.24
C PRO A 108 16.25 -12.97 13.62
N ALA A 109 16.97 -12.09 14.30
CA ALA A 109 17.24 -12.14 15.73
C ALA A 109 16.71 -10.85 16.37
N ILE A 110 15.94 -10.96 17.44
CA ILE A 110 15.40 -9.82 18.19
C ILE A 110 16.13 -9.72 19.53
N PHE A 111 16.85 -8.62 19.74
CA PHE A 111 17.36 -8.24 21.06
C PHE A 111 16.38 -7.26 21.70
N LYS A 112 15.62 -7.71 22.70
CA LYS A 112 14.59 -6.94 23.38
C LYS A 112 15.02 -6.51 24.78
N TYR A 113 14.96 -5.21 25.07
CA TYR A 113 15.37 -4.67 26.37
C TYR A 113 14.41 -3.57 26.82
N THR A 114 13.59 -3.87 27.83
CA THR A 114 12.40 -3.06 28.13
C THR A 114 12.20 -2.87 29.63
N LYS A 115 11.64 -1.72 30.02
CA LYS A 115 11.23 -1.44 31.40
C LYS A 115 10.00 -0.53 31.44
N GLY A 116 8.91 -1.01 32.03
CA GLY A 116 7.68 -0.24 32.19
C GLY A 116 7.85 0.98 33.09
N ALA A 117 7.00 2.00 32.89
CA ALA A 117 6.98 3.24 33.67
C ALA A 117 8.33 3.98 33.75
N THR A 118 9.11 3.96 32.66
CA THR A 118 10.41 4.65 32.58
C THR A 118 10.43 5.80 31.61
N GLY A 119 11.13 6.86 31.99
CA GLY A 119 11.41 8.03 31.17
C GLY A 119 12.83 8.02 30.62
N LEU A 120 13.00 8.57 29.42
CA LEU A 120 14.29 8.74 28.76
C LEU A 120 15.23 9.61 29.60
N ALA A 121 14.74 10.76 30.08
CA ALA A 121 15.54 11.67 30.90
C ALA A 121 15.89 11.09 32.29
N ARG A 122 14.93 10.42 32.94
CA ARG A 122 15.06 10.00 34.34
C ARG A 122 15.82 8.68 34.50
N ASP A 123 15.47 7.68 33.69
CA ASP A 123 15.84 6.29 33.96
C ASP A 123 16.81 5.73 32.91
N TRP A 124 16.55 6.01 31.64
CA TRP A 124 17.43 5.57 30.55
C TRP A 124 18.72 6.37 30.51
N LYS A 125 18.62 7.68 30.78
CA LYS A 125 19.68 8.68 30.84
C LYS A 125 20.46 8.82 29.54
N SER A 126 21.28 9.87 29.49
CA SER A 126 22.20 10.09 28.36
C SER A 126 23.28 9.01 28.33
N PRO A 127 23.87 8.73 27.15
CA PRO A 127 25.00 7.81 27.03
C PRO A 127 26.13 8.14 28.00
N GLY A 128 26.58 7.16 28.78
CA GLY A 128 27.67 7.28 29.75
C GLY A 128 27.28 7.75 31.15
N GLU A 129 26.00 8.03 31.43
CA GLU A 129 25.53 8.48 32.75
C GLU A 129 25.10 7.35 33.70
N GLY A 130 25.34 6.09 33.33
CA GLY A 130 25.03 4.89 34.10
C GLY A 130 23.54 4.54 34.14
N GLY A 131 22.80 4.92 33.10
CA GLY A 131 21.35 4.68 33.00
C GLY A 131 20.97 3.30 32.45
N ILE A 132 19.68 3.09 32.17
CA ILE A 132 19.20 1.86 31.51
C ILE A 132 19.82 1.71 30.11
N TYR A 133 20.03 2.81 29.38
CA TYR A 133 20.65 2.78 28.06
C TYR A 133 22.04 2.12 28.10
N ASP A 134 22.92 2.55 29.01
CA ASP A 134 24.27 1.96 29.13
C ASP A 134 24.24 0.47 29.51
N ARG A 135 23.28 0.06 30.33
CA ARG A 135 23.09 -1.37 30.65
C ARG A 135 22.59 -2.16 29.45
N MET A 136 21.70 -1.57 28.65
CA MET A 136 21.22 -2.17 27.41
C MET A 136 22.36 -2.35 26.41
N THR A 137 23.21 -1.34 26.20
CA THR A 137 24.31 -1.41 25.24
C THR A 137 25.37 -2.45 25.64
N LEU A 138 25.70 -2.55 26.93
CA LEU A 138 26.55 -3.63 27.44
C LEU A 138 25.93 -5.02 27.23
N SER A 139 24.62 -5.15 27.47
CA SER A 139 23.92 -6.41 27.23
C SER A 139 23.82 -6.76 25.75
N LEU A 140 23.70 -5.75 24.87
CA LEU A 140 23.67 -5.90 23.42
C LEU A 140 25.02 -6.38 22.89
N ASP A 141 26.12 -5.76 23.30
CA ASP A 141 27.49 -6.20 22.94
C ASP A 141 27.71 -7.66 23.35
N SER A 142 27.33 -8.04 24.58
CA SER A 142 27.40 -9.44 25.02
C SER A 142 26.52 -10.37 24.18
N ALA A 143 25.31 -9.94 23.80
CA ALA A 143 24.40 -10.76 23.01
C ALA A 143 24.89 -10.95 21.56
N ILE A 144 25.48 -9.92 20.95
CA ILE A 144 26.11 -10.00 19.63
C ILE A 144 27.29 -10.98 19.66
N ARG A 145 28.18 -10.85 20.64
CA ARG A 145 29.34 -11.77 20.78
C ARG A 145 28.91 -13.23 20.94
N GLN A 146 27.84 -13.50 21.69
CA GLN A 146 27.31 -14.87 21.80
C GLN A 146 26.88 -15.44 20.44
N LEU A 147 26.29 -14.61 19.55
CA LEU A 147 25.90 -15.06 18.21
C LEU A 147 27.14 -15.29 17.33
N GLU A 148 28.12 -14.40 17.40
CA GLU A 148 29.38 -14.53 16.65
C GLU A 148 30.18 -15.77 17.10
N GLU A 149 30.25 -16.03 18.41
CA GLU A 149 30.87 -17.23 18.98
C GLU A 149 30.16 -18.53 18.57
N THR A 150 28.87 -18.47 18.24
CA THR A 150 28.11 -19.59 17.68
C THR A 150 28.17 -19.69 16.15
N GLY A 151 29.02 -18.89 15.50
CA GLY A 151 29.32 -18.97 14.07
C GLY A 151 28.41 -18.15 13.17
N PHE A 152 27.64 -17.20 13.72
CA PHE A 152 26.85 -16.28 12.92
C PHE A 152 27.64 -15.03 12.53
N LYS A 153 27.42 -14.54 11.31
CA LYS A 153 27.78 -13.18 10.91
C LYS A 153 26.58 -12.28 11.19
N VAL A 154 26.66 -11.46 12.24
CA VAL A 154 25.56 -10.60 12.68
C VAL A 154 25.54 -9.29 11.90
N THR A 155 24.39 -8.92 11.35
CA THR A 155 24.15 -7.62 10.72
C THR A 155 23.03 -6.89 11.45
N VAL A 156 23.28 -5.68 11.94
CA VAL A 156 22.27 -4.88 12.66
C VAL A 156 21.46 -4.07 11.65
N HIS A 157 20.16 -4.33 11.57
CA HIS A 157 19.28 -3.73 10.56
C HIS A 157 18.44 -2.57 11.07
N GLY A 158 18.06 -2.59 12.34
CA GLY A 158 17.25 -1.51 12.88
C GLY A 158 17.11 -1.48 14.40
N PHE A 159 16.69 -0.31 14.87
CA PHE A 159 16.39 -0.02 16.27
C PHE A 159 14.94 0.44 16.40
N ILE A 160 14.15 -0.31 17.16
CA ILE A 160 12.75 -0.02 17.46
C ILE A 160 12.69 0.58 18.87
N TRP A 161 12.20 1.81 18.98
CA TRP A 161 12.08 2.54 20.22
C TRP A 161 10.62 2.92 20.47
N ILE A 162 9.98 2.20 21.40
CA ILE A 162 8.57 2.42 21.76
C ILE A 162 8.49 2.98 23.19
N GLN A 163 8.53 4.30 23.30
CA GLN A 163 8.62 5.02 24.59
C GLN A 163 8.23 6.49 24.43
N GLY A 164 7.87 7.14 25.54
CA GLY A 164 7.73 8.60 25.64
C GLY A 164 6.67 9.02 26.67
N GLU A 165 5.79 8.10 27.06
CA GLU A 165 4.64 8.39 27.92
C GLU A 165 5.06 8.90 29.30
N SER A 166 6.16 8.37 29.86
CA SER A 166 6.67 8.81 31.17
C SER A 166 7.34 10.20 31.11
N ASP A 167 8.06 10.52 30.03
CA ASP A 167 8.67 11.85 29.85
C ASP A 167 7.60 12.93 29.62
N ALA A 168 6.47 12.57 29.03
CA ALA A 168 5.31 13.44 28.90
C ALA A 168 4.63 13.77 30.25
N GLY A 169 5.00 13.09 31.35
CA GLY A 169 4.45 13.35 32.68
C GLY A 169 4.90 14.68 33.30
N GLU A 170 6.03 15.22 32.87
CA GLU A 170 6.59 16.48 33.40
C GLU A 170 7.07 17.39 32.26
N GLU A 171 6.85 18.70 32.38
CA GLU A 171 7.16 19.67 31.31
C GLU A 171 8.65 19.65 30.93
N GLY A 172 9.54 19.66 31.93
CA GLY A 172 10.99 19.72 31.68
C GLY A 172 11.51 18.50 30.91
N THR A 173 11.05 17.30 31.27
CA THR A 173 11.44 16.06 30.58
C THR A 173 10.81 15.95 29.20
N ALA A 174 9.58 16.42 29.03
CA ALA A 174 8.90 16.43 27.73
C ALA A 174 9.62 17.34 26.72
N GLN A 175 10.05 18.53 27.15
CA GLN A 175 10.80 19.47 26.30
C GLN A 175 12.21 18.96 25.94
N ALA A 176 12.88 18.27 26.87
CA ALA A 176 14.20 17.68 26.65
C ALA A 176 14.16 16.38 25.82
N TYR A 177 12.99 15.84 25.54
CA TYR A 177 12.84 14.51 24.94
C TYR A 177 13.54 14.38 23.58
N SER A 178 13.32 15.35 22.69
CA SER A 178 13.88 15.33 21.32
C SER A 178 15.42 15.29 21.33
N SER A 179 16.05 16.15 22.13
CA SER A 179 17.51 16.19 22.25
C SER A 179 18.08 14.91 22.84
N ASN A 180 17.44 14.38 23.88
CA ASN A 180 17.89 13.15 24.54
C ASN A 180 17.79 11.96 23.60
N LEU A 181 16.67 11.86 22.86
CA LEU A 181 16.46 10.76 21.91
C LEU A 181 17.43 10.86 20.73
N LYS A 182 17.69 12.07 20.23
CA LYS A 182 18.70 12.30 19.18
C LYS A 182 20.10 11.90 19.64
N GLN A 183 20.47 12.22 20.88
CA GLN A 183 21.77 11.83 21.45
C GLN A 183 21.90 10.32 21.59
N LEU A 184 20.84 9.65 22.07
CA LEU A 184 20.79 8.20 22.18
C LEU A 184 20.94 7.51 20.81
N ILE A 185 20.17 7.95 19.80
CA ILE A 185 20.24 7.40 18.44
C ILE A 185 21.63 7.63 17.83
N GLY A 186 22.18 8.84 18.00
CA GLY A 186 23.51 9.18 17.50
C GLY A 186 24.60 8.30 18.11
N ASP A 187 24.57 8.11 19.42
CA ASP A 187 25.51 7.24 20.12
C ASP A 187 25.37 5.78 19.70
N LEU A 188 24.13 5.26 19.61
CA LEU A 188 23.88 3.89 19.16
C LEU A 188 24.50 3.65 17.78
N ARG A 189 24.24 4.55 16.82
CA ARG A 189 24.77 4.46 15.45
C ARG A 189 26.29 4.53 15.38
N GLN A 190 26.89 5.47 16.12
CA GLN A 190 28.31 5.81 15.95
C GLN A 190 29.23 4.99 16.85
N ASN A 191 28.82 4.74 18.09
CA ASN A 191 29.69 4.20 19.14
C ASN A 191 29.33 2.79 19.58
N VAL A 192 28.10 2.33 19.34
CA VAL A 192 27.65 1.00 19.79
C VAL A 192 27.60 0.00 18.65
N VAL A 193 26.86 0.28 17.57
CA VAL A 193 26.69 -0.69 16.46
C VAL A 193 27.48 -0.33 15.20
N HIS A 194 28.02 0.89 15.13
CA HIS A 194 28.81 1.38 13.98
C HIS A 194 28.07 1.30 12.62
N VAL A 195 26.77 1.62 12.62
CA VAL A 195 25.92 1.66 11.42
C VAL A 195 25.32 3.08 11.30
N PRO A 196 25.96 4.00 10.55
CA PRO A 196 25.51 5.41 10.44
C PRO A 196 24.07 5.57 9.95
N ASP A 197 23.65 4.71 9.02
CA ASP A 197 22.32 4.75 8.39
C ASP A 197 21.36 3.69 8.98
N LEU A 198 21.58 3.30 10.24
CA LEU A 198 20.74 2.32 10.93
C LEU A 198 19.28 2.79 10.90
N LYS A 199 18.37 1.90 10.47
CA LYS A 199 16.94 2.24 10.40
C LYS A 199 16.36 2.35 11.81
N ILE A 200 15.68 3.46 12.11
CA ILE A 200 15.08 3.69 13.42
C ILE A 200 13.57 3.75 13.27
N ILE A 201 12.84 3.01 14.12
CA ILE A 201 11.39 3.07 14.18
C ILE A 201 10.97 3.57 15.55
N LEU A 202 10.31 4.71 15.58
CA LEU A 202 9.85 5.40 16.77
C LEU A 202 8.35 5.14 16.99
N GLY A 203 7.94 5.06 18.24
CA GLY A 203 6.52 5.00 18.61
C GLY A 203 6.28 5.42 20.05
N VAL A 204 5.11 5.98 20.29
CA VAL A 204 4.61 6.33 21.63
C VAL A 204 3.09 6.16 21.62
N ASP A 205 2.50 5.79 22.75
CA ASP A 205 1.05 5.80 22.88
C ASP A 205 0.50 7.22 22.86
N GLU A 206 0.14 7.68 21.67
CA GLU A 206 -0.49 8.99 21.40
C GLU A 206 -1.78 9.20 22.20
N GLN A 207 -2.38 8.12 22.69
CA GLN A 207 -3.64 8.17 23.43
C GLN A 207 -3.45 8.25 24.95
N HIS A 208 -2.20 8.14 25.44
CA HIS A 208 -1.88 8.20 26.85
C HIS A 208 -2.26 9.56 27.45
N PRO A 209 -2.83 9.63 28.68
CA PRO A 209 -3.25 10.90 29.28
C PRO A 209 -2.15 11.97 29.31
N PHE A 210 -0.92 11.60 29.72
CA PHE A 210 0.21 12.53 29.75
C PHE A 210 0.65 12.99 28.36
N VAL A 211 0.56 12.12 27.36
CA VAL A 211 0.94 12.44 25.98
C VAL A 211 -0.11 13.34 25.32
N LYS A 212 -1.40 13.12 25.61
CA LYS A 212 -2.47 14.03 25.19
C LYS A 212 -2.33 15.41 25.82
N GLU A 213 -1.96 15.46 27.10
CA GLU A 213 -1.72 16.73 27.80
C GLU A 213 -0.46 17.43 27.25
N ARG A 214 0.59 16.67 26.91
CA ARG A 214 1.88 17.17 26.43
C ARG A 214 2.28 16.46 25.12
N PRO A 215 1.68 16.86 23.98
CA PRO A 215 1.93 16.23 22.68
C PRO A 215 3.35 16.48 22.16
N VAL A 216 4.14 17.35 22.80
CA VAL A 216 5.52 17.67 22.42
C VAL A 216 6.41 16.43 22.29
N VAL A 217 6.15 15.35 23.04
CA VAL A 217 6.88 14.08 22.91
C VAL A 217 6.56 13.35 21.60
N VAL A 218 5.29 13.36 21.16
CA VAL A 218 4.88 12.81 19.85
C VAL A 218 5.51 13.64 18.74
N GLU A 219 5.41 14.97 18.85
CA GLU A 219 5.96 15.89 17.85
C GLU A 219 7.47 15.81 17.76
N ALA A 220 8.17 15.55 18.88
CA ALA A 220 9.60 15.29 18.89
C ALA A 220 9.97 14.05 18.05
N GLN A 221 9.23 12.95 18.17
CA GLN A 221 9.49 11.73 17.40
C GLN A 221 9.15 11.92 15.92
N LYS A 222 8.01 12.55 15.60
CA LYS A 222 7.62 12.86 14.22
C LYS A 222 8.63 13.79 13.55
N ARG A 223 9.13 14.80 14.26
CA ARG A 223 10.17 15.70 13.75
C ARG A 223 11.47 14.95 13.46
N LEU A 224 11.93 14.07 14.36
CA LEU A 224 13.12 13.26 14.09
C LEU A 224 12.94 12.36 12.87
N ALA A 225 11.76 11.78 12.66
CA ALA A 225 11.43 11.00 11.45
C ALA A 225 11.35 11.86 10.17
N ALA A 226 10.94 13.13 10.29
CA ALA A 226 10.92 14.04 9.16
C ALA A 226 12.32 14.53 8.76
N ASP A 227 13.19 14.76 9.76
CA ASP A 227 14.54 15.31 9.58
C ASP A 227 15.56 14.28 9.09
N ASP A 228 15.30 12.98 9.30
CA ASP A 228 16.21 11.89 8.94
C ASP A 228 15.46 10.79 8.17
N ALA A 229 15.82 10.62 6.90
CA ALA A 229 15.19 9.67 5.98
C ALA A 229 15.36 8.19 6.39
N THR A 230 16.21 7.90 7.38
CA THR A 230 16.39 6.55 7.93
C THR A 230 15.57 6.33 9.21
N ILE A 231 14.73 7.28 9.60
CA ILE A 231 13.87 7.21 10.78
C ILE A 231 12.39 7.26 10.36
N ALA A 232 11.58 6.36 10.91
CA ALA A 232 10.12 6.36 10.73
C ALA A 232 9.41 6.50 12.08
N PHE A 233 8.27 7.20 12.08
CA PHE A 233 7.35 7.22 13.22
C PHE A 233 6.17 6.28 12.95
N THR A 234 5.76 5.51 13.96
CA THR A 234 4.61 4.62 13.90
C THR A 234 3.53 5.05 14.88
N SER A 235 2.32 5.23 14.37
CA SER A 235 1.16 5.59 15.18
C SER A 235 0.54 4.35 15.85
N MET A 236 0.14 4.51 17.11
CA MET A 236 -0.70 3.55 17.83
C MET A 236 -2.20 3.93 17.80
N LEU A 237 -2.55 5.05 17.17
CA LEU A 237 -3.92 5.52 17.06
C LEU A 237 -4.79 4.52 16.29
N GLY A 238 -6.01 4.31 16.80
CA GLY A 238 -6.96 3.35 16.25
C GLY A 238 -6.67 1.88 16.56
N LEU A 239 -5.58 1.55 17.26
CA LEU A 239 -5.36 0.19 17.74
C LEU A 239 -6.17 -0.09 19.02
N PRO A 240 -6.74 -1.30 19.18
CA PRO A 240 -7.49 -1.65 20.38
C PRO A 240 -6.64 -1.54 21.65
N LYS A 241 -7.21 -0.94 22.71
CA LYS A 241 -6.57 -0.75 24.02
C LYS A 241 -7.27 -1.56 25.11
N ALA A 242 -6.46 -2.11 26.01
CA ALA A 242 -6.95 -2.82 27.19
C ALA A 242 -7.28 -1.85 28.34
N ASP A 243 -6.57 -0.71 28.39
CA ASP A 243 -6.78 0.36 29.37
C ASP A 243 -6.36 1.73 28.78
N ALA A 244 -6.20 2.76 29.61
CA ALA A 244 -5.84 4.10 29.15
C ALA A 244 -4.44 4.19 28.52
N THR A 245 -3.57 3.20 28.72
CA THR A 245 -2.16 3.21 28.32
C THR A 245 -1.82 2.03 27.39
N HIS A 246 -2.31 0.83 27.69
CA HIS A 246 -1.82 -0.40 27.09
C HIS A 246 -2.69 -0.90 25.95
N LEU A 247 -2.04 -1.36 24.88
CA LEU A 247 -2.68 -2.08 23.79
C LEU A 247 -3.20 -3.45 24.25
N THR A 248 -4.29 -3.94 23.66
CA THR A 248 -4.72 -5.35 23.81
C THR A 248 -3.75 -6.29 23.09
N PRO A 249 -3.83 -7.64 23.28
CA PRO A 249 -3.10 -8.59 22.44
C PRO A 249 -3.27 -8.34 20.93
N GLU A 250 -4.51 -8.07 20.48
CA GLU A 250 -4.80 -7.71 19.09
C GLU A 250 -4.14 -6.38 18.68
N GLY A 251 -4.22 -5.36 19.54
CA GLY A 251 -3.54 -4.08 19.31
C GLY A 251 -2.03 -4.22 19.19
N LEU A 252 -1.39 -5.08 20.00
CA LEU A 252 0.05 -5.35 19.92
C LEU A 252 0.44 -6.04 18.60
N VAL A 253 -0.37 -7.00 18.13
CA VAL A 253 -0.16 -7.63 16.81
C VAL A 253 -0.31 -6.60 15.70
N GLY A 254 -1.35 -5.77 15.76
CA GLY A 254 -1.58 -4.69 14.81
C GLY A 254 -0.43 -3.68 14.79
N HIS A 255 0.09 -3.29 15.96
CA HIS A 255 1.26 -2.42 16.06
C HIS A 255 2.50 -3.09 15.46
N GLY A 256 2.72 -4.37 15.72
CA GLY A 256 3.84 -5.12 15.18
C GLY A 256 3.85 -5.15 13.64
N LYS A 257 2.67 -5.25 13.02
CA LYS A 257 2.54 -5.09 11.56
C LYS A 257 2.85 -3.67 11.09
N ARG A 258 2.39 -2.63 11.81
CA ARG A 258 2.73 -1.23 11.48
C ARG A 258 4.22 -0.94 11.62
N VAL A 259 4.89 -1.48 12.64
CA VAL A 259 6.35 -1.36 12.80
C VAL A 259 7.09 -2.05 11.65
N PHE A 260 6.61 -3.22 11.21
CA PHE A 260 7.16 -3.91 10.04
C PHE A 260 6.99 -3.08 8.75
N ASP A 261 5.79 -2.55 8.51
CA ASP A 261 5.52 -1.72 7.33
C ASP A 261 6.36 -0.43 7.32
N ALA A 262 6.56 0.18 8.50
CA ALA A 262 7.44 1.33 8.66
C ALA A 262 8.91 0.99 8.44
N TYR A 263 9.37 -0.20 8.85
CA TYR A 263 10.72 -0.65 8.51
C TYR A 263 10.86 -0.81 6.99
N LEU A 264 9.90 -1.45 6.31
CA LEU A 264 9.95 -1.60 4.85
C LEU A 264 9.92 -0.28 4.08
N SER A 265 9.22 0.73 4.59
CA SER A 265 9.16 2.05 3.94
C SER A 265 10.48 2.81 3.99
N LEU A 266 11.39 2.45 4.90
CA LEU A 266 12.72 3.02 5.03
C LEU A 266 13.77 2.36 4.12
N LEU A 267 13.39 1.30 3.39
CA LEU A 267 14.29 0.56 2.52
C LEU A 267 14.14 1.07 1.08
N SER A 268 15.26 1.25 0.39
CA SER A 268 15.26 1.52 -1.06
C SER A 268 14.68 0.34 -1.85
N GLU A 269 14.24 0.56 -3.08
CA GLU A 269 13.77 -0.55 -3.95
C GLU A 269 14.87 -1.60 -4.18
N ASN A 270 16.13 -1.17 -4.27
CA ASN A 270 17.28 -2.08 -4.30
C ASN A 270 17.42 -2.87 -3.00
N GLU A 271 17.32 -2.23 -1.83
CA GLU A 271 17.32 -2.96 -0.56
C GLU A 271 16.15 -3.94 -0.51
N LYS A 272 14.92 -3.53 -0.82
CA LYS A 272 13.70 -4.39 -0.89
C LYS A 272 13.90 -5.61 -1.79
N SER A 273 14.49 -5.44 -2.96
CA SER A 273 14.82 -6.53 -3.89
C SER A 273 15.94 -7.45 -3.36
N GLN A 274 16.80 -6.95 -2.46
CA GLN A 274 17.80 -7.73 -1.75
C GLN A 274 17.25 -8.41 -0.48
N LEU A 275 16.09 -7.98 0.04
CA LEU A 275 15.47 -8.56 1.23
C LEU A 275 14.83 -9.92 0.97
N THR A 276 14.43 -10.18 -0.27
CA THR A 276 14.05 -11.54 -0.68
C THR A 276 15.31 -12.39 -0.67
N THR A 277 15.53 -13.13 0.42
CA THR A 277 16.55 -14.19 0.41
C THR A 277 16.02 -15.33 -0.44
N PHE A 278 16.40 -15.29 -1.69
CA PHE A 278 16.20 -16.40 -2.58
C PHE A 278 17.07 -17.58 -2.10
N PRO A 279 16.51 -18.78 -1.94
CA PRO A 279 17.27 -19.93 -1.50
C PRO A 279 18.39 -20.24 -2.51
N GLY A 280 19.59 -20.51 -1.99
CA GLY A 280 20.71 -20.95 -2.80
C GLY A 280 21.92 -20.04 -2.80
N GLU A 281 22.99 -20.55 -3.40
CA GLU A 281 24.21 -19.80 -3.69
C GLU A 281 23.96 -18.84 -4.85
N LYS A 282 24.38 -17.59 -4.67
CA LYS A 282 24.33 -16.55 -5.68
C LYS A 282 25.54 -16.67 -6.61
N THR A 283 25.27 -16.87 -7.88
CA THR A 283 26.24 -17.12 -8.97
C THR A 283 25.91 -16.22 -10.17
N GLU A 284 26.83 -16.13 -11.13
CA GLU A 284 26.61 -15.43 -12.40
C GLU A 284 26.43 -16.45 -13.53
N TRP A 285 25.50 -16.17 -14.45
CA TRP A 285 25.32 -16.94 -15.68
C TRP A 285 25.04 -16.01 -16.86
N ASN A 286 25.93 -15.99 -17.85
CA ASN A 286 25.83 -15.14 -19.04
C ASN A 286 25.56 -13.65 -18.72
N GLY A 287 26.18 -13.12 -17.66
CA GLY A 287 25.97 -11.74 -17.20
C GLY A 287 24.75 -11.53 -16.31
N PHE A 288 23.87 -12.53 -16.15
CA PHE A 288 22.69 -12.45 -15.29
C PHE A 288 22.92 -13.10 -13.93
N MET A 289 22.17 -12.64 -12.94
CA MET A 289 22.22 -13.19 -11.60
C MET A 289 21.50 -14.54 -11.53
N ARG A 290 22.15 -15.58 -10.99
CA ARG A 290 21.55 -16.90 -10.80
C ARG A 290 21.69 -17.40 -9.38
N TYR A 291 20.61 -17.90 -8.83
CA TYR A 291 20.58 -18.58 -7.54
C TYR A 291 20.50 -20.08 -7.74
N THR A 292 21.44 -20.84 -7.16
CA THR A 292 21.54 -22.30 -7.29
C THR A 292 21.31 -22.97 -5.94
N PHE A 293 20.37 -23.92 -5.87
CA PHE A 293 19.96 -24.56 -4.62
C PHE A 293 19.56 -26.02 -4.80
N ARG A 294 19.29 -26.71 -3.70
CA ARG A 294 18.76 -28.08 -3.69
C ARG A 294 17.27 -28.06 -3.38
N PHE A 295 16.43 -28.44 -4.34
CA PHE A 295 14.99 -28.63 -4.16
C PHE A 295 14.68 -30.12 -4.01
N GLU A 296 14.20 -30.56 -2.84
CA GLU A 296 13.95 -31.99 -2.55
C GLU A 296 15.16 -32.89 -2.86
N GLY A 297 16.37 -32.40 -2.58
CA GLY A 297 17.62 -33.11 -2.86
C GLY A 297 18.04 -33.10 -4.34
N ARG A 298 17.44 -32.25 -5.18
CA ARG A 298 17.75 -32.10 -6.61
C ARG A 298 18.35 -30.74 -6.90
N ASP A 299 19.29 -30.67 -7.83
CA ASP A 299 19.83 -29.38 -8.25
C ASP A 299 18.74 -28.55 -8.93
N ALA A 300 18.60 -27.31 -8.51
CA ALA A 300 17.65 -26.36 -9.05
C ALA A 300 18.30 -24.98 -9.13
N HIS A 301 17.82 -24.15 -10.06
CA HIS A 301 18.26 -22.77 -10.11
C HIS A 301 17.17 -21.85 -10.65
N VAL A 302 17.27 -20.58 -10.26
CA VAL A 302 16.48 -19.48 -10.82
C VAL A 302 17.44 -18.36 -11.24
N THR A 303 17.32 -17.91 -12.48
CA THR A 303 18.07 -16.77 -13.05
C THR A 303 17.14 -15.56 -13.09
N LEU A 304 17.60 -14.43 -12.57
CA LEU A 304 16.84 -13.20 -12.48
C LEU A 304 17.21 -12.25 -13.63
N PRO A 305 16.22 -11.51 -14.17
CA PRO A 305 16.50 -10.38 -15.05
C PRO A 305 17.13 -9.22 -14.26
N GLU A 306 17.80 -8.30 -14.95
CA GLU A 306 18.28 -7.06 -14.33
C GLU A 306 17.13 -6.14 -13.92
N GLU A 307 16.16 -5.96 -14.83
CA GLU A 307 14.92 -5.20 -14.59
C GLU A 307 13.71 -6.14 -14.77
N PRO A 308 13.15 -6.70 -13.68
CA PRO A 308 11.99 -7.59 -13.75
C PRO A 308 10.75 -6.92 -14.33
N LEU A 309 10.04 -7.62 -15.22
CA LEU A 309 8.69 -7.21 -15.63
C LEU A 309 7.70 -7.35 -14.46
N ARG A 310 6.71 -6.45 -14.41
CA ARG A 310 5.61 -6.52 -13.44
C ARG A 310 4.96 -7.91 -13.49
N GLY A 311 4.71 -8.47 -12.31
CA GLY A 311 4.09 -9.80 -12.16
C GLY A 311 5.08 -10.96 -12.22
N ASN A 312 6.39 -10.71 -12.40
CA ASN A 312 7.45 -11.71 -12.43
C ASN A 312 7.15 -12.87 -13.41
N PRO A 313 6.93 -12.58 -14.70
CA PRO A 313 6.75 -13.63 -15.70
C PRO A 313 8.01 -14.48 -15.78
N TRP A 314 7.85 -15.75 -16.15
CA TRP A 314 8.95 -16.69 -16.10
C TRP A 314 8.81 -17.82 -17.11
N VAL A 315 9.98 -18.35 -17.48
CA VAL A 315 10.16 -19.53 -18.31
C VAL A 315 10.69 -20.66 -17.46
N TRP A 316 10.12 -21.85 -17.64
CA TRP A 316 10.60 -23.05 -16.98
C TRP A 316 11.18 -24.04 -17.99
N ARG A 317 12.48 -24.23 -17.88
CA ARG A 317 13.27 -25.03 -18.81
C ARG A 317 13.31 -26.50 -18.39
N ALA A 318 13.02 -27.39 -19.33
CA ALA A 318 13.13 -28.84 -19.19
C ALA A 318 14.35 -29.36 -19.94
N ARG A 319 15.25 -30.04 -19.22
CA ARG A 319 16.51 -30.61 -19.73
C ARG A 319 17.45 -29.57 -20.34
N PHE A 320 18.73 -29.93 -20.38
CA PHE A 320 19.79 -29.18 -21.08
C PHE A 320 19.76 -27.65 -20.85
N PRO A 321 19.80 -27.16 -19.59
CA PRO A 321 19.68 -25.73 -19.28
C PRO A 321 20.83 -24.85 -19.82
N GLY A 322 21.86 -25.46 -20.42
CA GLY A 322 22.97 -24.77 -21.09
C GLY A 322 23.00 -24.91 -22.62
N TRP A 323 21.99 -25.52 -23.23
CA TRP A 323 21.87 -25.66 -24.69
C TRP A 323 21.05 -24.51 -25.26
N HIS A 324 21.41 -23.92 -26.40
CA HIS A 324 20.70 -22.81 -27.06
C HIS A 324 20.19 -21.70 -26.12
N THR A 325 21.12 -21.12 -25.35
CA THR A 325 20.80 -20.12 -24.31
C THR A 325 20.54 -18.71 -24.85
N GLU A 326 20.56 -18.51 -26.18
CA GLU A 326 20.36 -17.22 -26.82
C GLU A 326 18.95 -16.68 -26.56
N MET A 327 17.92 -17.55 -26.65
CA MET A 327 16.54 -17.16 -26.35
C MET A 327 16.36 -16.81 -24.86
N ASP A 328 16.97 -17.57 -23.96
CA ASP A 328 16.95 -17.30 -22.51
C ASP A 328 17.51 -15.91 -22.20
N GLN A 329 18.67 -15.55 -22.79
CA GLN A 329 19.31 -14.26 -22.59
C GLN A 329 18.44 -13.10 -23.10
N LEU A 330 17.75 -13.28 -24.23
CA LEU A 330 16.79 -12.29 -24.74
C LEU A 330 15.65 -12.07 -23.74
N LEU A 331 15.04 -13.14 -23.25
CA LEU A 331 13.93 -13.07 -22.30
C LEU A 331 14.35 -12.49 -20.95
N LEU A 332 15.53 -12.86 -20.43
CA LEU A 332 16.11 -12.26 -19.22
C LEU A 332 16.39 -10.76 -19.41
N SER A 333 16.91 -10.35 -20.56
CA SER A 333 17.11 -8.91 -20.86
C SER A 333 15.81 -8.13 -20.97
N GLU A 334 14.69 -8.82 -21.24
CA GLU A 334 13.36 -8.25 -21.36
C GLU A 334 12.52 -8.44 -20.09
N GLY A 335 13.13 -8.88 -18.98
CA GLY A 335 12.50 -8.90 -17.66
C GLY A 335 11.78 -10.19 -17.28
N PHE A 336 11.99 -11.30 -18.02
CA PHE A 336 11.52 -12.63 -17.62
C PHE A 336 12.51 -13.31 -16.68
N HIS A 337 11.99 -14.13 -15.77
CA HIS A 337 12.81 -15.04 -14.95
C HIS A 337 12.98 -16.38 -15.66
N LEU A 338 14.06 -17.10 -15.35
CA LEU A 338 14.31 -18.45 -15.87
C LEU A 338 14.50 -19.44 -14.74
N ALA A 339 13.71 -20.52 -14.71
CA ALA A 339 13.78 -21.56 -13.69
C ALA A 339 14.11 -22.94 -14.25
N TYR A 340 14.78 -23.77 -13.44
CA TYR A 340 15.12 -25.16 -13.76
C TYR A 340 15.17 -26.01 -12.49
N VAL A 341 14.74 -27.27 -12.60
CA VAL A 341 14.93 -28.31 -11.58
C VAL A 341 15.37 -29.63 -12.23
N ASN A 342 16.39 -30.25 -11.66
CA ASN A 342 16.99 -31.47 -12.20
C ASN A 342 16.09 -32.69 -11.96
N THR A 343 15.40 -33.09 -13.02
CA THR A 343 14.58 -34.30 -13.12
C THR A 343 15.01 -35.15 -14.31
N ASP A 344 16.27 -35.01 -14.73
CA ASP A 344 16.79 -35.38 -16.04
C ASP A 344 16.58 -36.85 -16.45
N ASP A 345 16.76 -37.77 -15.49
CA ASP A 345 16.65 -39.22 -15.69
C ASP A 345 15.23 -39.77 -15.43
N MET A 346 14.24 -38.90 -15.29
CA MET A 346 12.87 -39.30 -14.98
C MET A 346 11.93 -39.27 -16.21
N TYR A 347 12.43 -38.87 -17.38
CA TYR A 347 11.75 -38.97 -18.69
C TYR A 347 10.31 -38.44 -18.72
N GLY A 348 9.98 -37.40 -17.94
CA GLY A 348 8.61 -36.88 -17.87
C GLY A 348 7.59 -37.85 -17.25
N SER A 349 8.03 -38.85 -16.50
CA SER A 349 7.16 -39.84 -15.87
C SER A 349 6.21 -39.21 -14.85
N PRO A 350 5.15 -39.93 -14.40
CA PRO A 350 4.24 -39.42 -13.38
C PRO A 350 4.96 -38.94 -12.10
N THR A 351 6.06 -39.60 -11.73
CA THR A 351 6.90 -39.20 -10.60
C THR A 351 7.64 -37.88 -10.87
N ALA A 352 8.09 -37.65 -12.11
CA ALA A 352 8.72 -36.38 -12.50
C ALA A 352 7.71 -35.23 -12.44
N VAL A 353 6.52 -35.43 -13.00
CA VAL A 353 5.42 -34.46 -13.00
C VAL A 353 5.03 -34.06 -11.57
N ALA A 354 5.01 -35.02 -10.64
CA ALA A 354 4.72 -34.72 -9.23
C ALA A 354 5.80 -33.82 -8.57
N VAL A 355 7.08 -33.99 -8.93
CA VAL A 355 8.16 -33.08 -8.49
C VAL A 355 7.94 -31.69 -9.08
N TRP A 356 7.57 -31.62 -10.36
CA TRP A 356 7.26 -30.37 -11.03
C TRP A 356 6.10 -29.63 -10.36
N ASP A 357 4.99 -30.29 -10.01
CA ASP A 357 3.87 -29.64 -9.31
C ASP A 357 4.32 -28.94 -8.00
N ARG A 358 5.21 -29.59 -7.23
CA ARG A 358 5.74 -29.00 -5.99
C ARG A 358 6.75 -27.89 -6.25
N PHE A 359 7.59 -28.02 -7.28
CA PHE A 359 8.54 -26.97 -7.65
C PHE A 359 7.82 -25.72 -8.16
N TYR A 360 6.78 -25.88 -8.98
CA TYR A 360 5.90 -24.80 -9.41
C TYR A 360 5.27 -24.09 -8.21
N GLN A 361 4.75 -24.85 -7.23
CA GLN A 361 4.17 -24.26 -6.03
C GLN A 361 5.22 -23.45 -5.27
N PHE A 362 6.41 -24.01 -5.06
CA PHE A 362 7.52 -23.33 -4.43
C PHE A 362 7.95 -22.04 -5.14
N LEU A 363 8.01 -22.03 -6.48
CA LEU A 363 8.35 -20.82 -7.24
C LEU A 363 7.25 -19.76 -7.18
N THR A 364 5.99 -20.16 -7.19
CA THR A 364 4.87 -19.20 -7.12
C THR A 364 4.64 -18.69 -5.69
N THR A 365 4.96 -19.47 -4.66
CA THR A 365 4.80 -19.06 -3.25
C THR A 365 6.03 -18.36 -2.70
N GLU A 366 7.23 -18.93 -2.85
CA GLU A 366 8.45 -18.42 -2.23
C GLU A 366 9.11 -17.36 -3.12
N TRP A 367 9.17 -17.62 -4.43
CA TRP A 367 9.81 -16.70 -5.39
C TRP A 367 8.85 -15.65 -5.96
N LYS A 368 7.55 -15.74 -5.63
CA LYS A 368 6.50 -14.84 -6.13
C LYS A 368 6.51 -14.71 -7.66
N LEU A 369 6.85 -15.79 -8.36
CA LEU A 369 6.75 -15.84 -9.82
C LEU A 369 5.28 -15.93 -10.26
N HIS A 370 5.01 -15.48 -11.49
CA HIS A 370 3.65 -15.42 -12.03
C HIS A 370 2.93 -16.79 -11.98
N PRO A 371 1.61 -16.85 -11.65
CA PRO A 371 0.86 -18.12 -11.63
C PRO A 371 0.63 -18.78 -13.01
N LYS A 372 1.06 -18.13 -14.09
CA LYS A 372 1.13 -18.76 -15.41
C LYS A 372 2.57 -18.77 -15.91
N VAL A 373 3.01 -19.91 -16.43
CA VAL A 373 4.39 -20.19 -16.86
C VAL A 373 4.46 -20.49 -18.35
N SER A 374 5.53 -20.08 -19.01
CA SER A 374 5.89 -20.59 -20.35
C SER A 374 6.88 -21.73 -20.19
N LEU A 375 6.63 -22.86 -20.85
CA LEU A 375 7.47 -24.04 -20.73
C LEU A 375 8.40 -24.15 -21.94
N GLU A 376 9.66 -24.49 -21.67
CA GLU A 376 10.65 -24.73 -22.70
C GLU A 376 11.19 -26.17 -22.60
N GLY A 377 11.25 -26.89 -23.71
CA GLY A 377 11.78 -28.26 -23.72
C GLY A 377 12.63 -28.56 -24.94
N VAL A 378 13.84 -29.10 -24.70
CA VAL A 378 14.76 -29.51 -25.76
C VAL A 378 14.85 -31.02 -25.82
N SER A 379 14.68 -31.61 -27.01
CA SER A 379 14.78 -33.05 -27.24
C SER A 379 13.84 -33.82 -26.29
N ARG A 380 14.39 -34.73 -25.48
CA ARG A 380 13.65 -35.46 -24.43
C ARG A 380 12.97 -34.57 -23.38
N GLY A 381 13.29 -33.27 -23.34
CA GLY A 381 12.55 -32.27 -22.58
C GLY A 381 11.07 -32.17 -22.96
N GLY A 382 10.73 -32.52 -24.22
CA GLY A 382 9.35 -32.63 -24.71
C GLY A 382 8.46 -33.52 -23.83
N LEU A 383 9.01 -34.63 -23.32
CA LEU A 383 8.30 -35.54 -22.42
C LEU A 383 7.83 -34.84 -21.13
N PHE A 384 8.60 -33.90 -20.60
CA PHE A 384 8.31 -33.22 -19.33
C PHE A 384 7.27 -32.12 -19.54
N ILE A 385 7.53 -31.20 -20.48
CA ILE A 385 6.70 -30.01 -20.66
C ILE A 385 5.27 -30.38 -21.03
N TYR A 386 5.07 -31.36 -21.91
CA TYR A 386 3.74 -31.75 -22.37
C TYR A 386 2.99 -32.55 -21.31
N ASN A 387 3.65 -33.48 -20.61
CA ASN A 387 3.01 -34.26 -19.55
C ASN A 387 2.59 -33.38 -18.36
N TRP A 388 3.35 -32.32 -18.04
CA TRP A 388 2.95 -31.36 -17.03
C TRP A 388 1.84 -30.42 -17.55
N ALA A 389 1.99 -29.87 -18.75
CA ALA A 389 1.06 -28.89 -19.33
C ALA A 389 -0.36 -29.46 -19.51
N LYS A 390 -0.51 -30.68 -20.03
CA LYS A 390 -1.85 -31.27 -20.25
C LYS A 390 -2.63 -31.51 -18.96
N ARG A 391 -1.94 -31.63 -17.82
CA ARG A 391 -2.55 -31.74 -16.48
C ARG A 391 -2.79 -30.39 -15.81
N ASN A 392 -2.13 -29.34 -16.31
CA ASN A 392 -2.15 -27.99 -15.73
C ASN A 392 -2.44 -26.90 -16.79
N PRO A 393 -3.43 -27.08 -17.69
CA PRO A 393 -3.55 -26.22 -18.87
C PRO A 393 -3.79 -24.75 -18.54
N GLU A 394 -4.52 -24.45 -17.47
CA GLU A 394 -4.79 -23.08 -17.01
C GLU A 394 -3.58 -22.37 -16.41
N LYS A 395 -2.52 -23.11 -16.06
CA LYS A 395 -1.26 -22.57 -15.51
C LYS A 395 -0.22 -22.30 -16.59
N VAL A 396 -0.52 -22.56 -17.86
CA VAL A 396 0.44 -22.45 -18.96
C VAL A 396 0.10 -21.27 -19.86
N ASN A 397 1.10 -20.45 -20.16
CA ASN A 397 1.02 -19.38 -21.15
C ASN A 397 1.30 -19.91 -22.56
N SER A 398 2.39 -20.68 -22.72
CA SER A 398 2.82 -21.22 -24.02
C SER A 398 3.81 -22.38 -23.84
N LEU A 399 4.01 -23.19 -24.88
CA LEU A 399 5.07 -24.20 -24.94
C LEU A 399 5.98 -23.91 -26.14
N TYR A 400 7.27 -23.72 -25.88
CA TYR A 400 8.32 -23.67 -26.89
C TYR A 400 9.16 -24.95 -26.80
N ALA A 401 9.45 -25.59 -27.92
CA ALA A 401 10.23 -26.81 -27.91
C ALA A 401 11.15 -26.97 -29.11
N GLU A 402 12.28 -27.63 -28.90
CA GLU A 402 13.30 -27.86 -29.92
C GLU A 402 13.50 -29.36 -30.13
N ALA A 403 13.27 -29.85 -31.35
CA ALA A 403 13.25 -31.27 -31.70
C ALA A 403 12.60 -32.16 -30.62
N PRO A 404 11.38 -31.82 -30.13
CA PRO A 404 10.83 -32.47 -28.94
C PRO A 404 10.53 -33.94 -29.19
N VAL A 405 10.95 -34.77 -28.24
CA VAL A 405 10.43 -36.13 -28.11
C VAL A 405 9.01 -36.02 -27.59
N SER A 406 8.06 -36.49 -28.38
CA SER A 406 6.65 -36.52 -28.02
C SER A 406 6.05 -37.93 -27.98
N ASP A 407 6.79 -38.92 -28.46
CA ASP A 407 6.46 -40.33 -28.33
C ASP A 407 7.72 -41.10 -27.91
N PHE A 408 7.69 -41.72 -26.72
CA PHE A 408 8.86 -42.44 -26.24
C PHE A 408 9.13 -43.76 -26.96
N ASN A 409 8.16 -44.26 -27.74
CA ASN A 409 8.34 -45.43 -28.60
C ASN A 409 9.22 -45.11 -29.80
N SER A 410 9.17 -43.85 -30.28
CA SER A 410 10.09 -43.30 -31.28
C SER A 410 11.49 -43.17 -30.67
N TRP A 411 11.63 -42.35 -29.62
CA TRP A 411 12.87 -42.22 -28.86
C TRP A 411 12.55 -42.13 -27.36
N PRO A 412 13.17 -42.93 -26.46
CA PRO A 412 14.33 -43.78 -26.69
C PRO A 412 14.02 -45.19 -27.21
N GLY A 413 12.75 -45.57 -27.42
CA GLY A 413 12.37 -46.94 -27.78
C GLY A 413 12.95 -47.44 -29.11
N GLY A 414 13.03 -46.60 -30.14
CA GLY A 414 13.53 -47.00 -31.45
C GLY A 414 12.66 -48.05 -32.15
N PHE A 415 11.37 -48.12 -31.81
CA PHE A 415 10.42 -49.06 -32.42
C PHE A 415 9.83 -48.52 -33.74
N GLY A 416 10.17 -47.28 -34.10
CA GLY A 416 9.92 -46.65 -35.40
C GLY A 416 11.17 -46.60 -36.28
N GLY A 417 11.29 -45.53 -37.07
CA GLY A 417 12.46 -45.18 -37.87
C GLY A 417 13.54 -44.39 -37.11
N GLY A 418 13.25 -43.90 -35.91
CA GLY A 418 14.23 -43.25 -35.03
C GLY A 418 15.33 -44.20 -34.55
N LYS A 419 16.54 -43.66 -34.32
CA LYS A 419 17.71 -44.46 -33.90
C LYS A 419 17.57 -45.15 -32.53
N GLY A 420 16.68 -44.66 -31.67
CA GLY A 420 16.49 -45.15 -30.31
C GLY A 420 17.73 -45.04 -29.41
N SER A 421 17.62 -45.59 -28.20
CA SER A 421 18.72 -45.77 -27.25
C SER A 421 18.34 -46.84 -26.24
N GLN A 422 18.89 -48.04 -26.37
CA GLN A 422 18.58 -49.15 -25.46
C GLN A 422 18.83 -48.79 -23.99
N VAL A 423 19.91 -48.05 -23.71
CA VAL A 423 20.25 -47.63 -22.35
C VAL A 423 19.21 -46.68 -21.78
N ASP A 424 18.77 -45.69 -22.56
CA ASP A 424 17.74 -44.76 -22.13
C ASP A 424 16.35 -45.43 -22.08
N TRP A 425 16.08 -46.43 -22.93
CA TRP A 425 14.84 -47.23 -22.90
C TRP A 425 14.70 -48.01 -21.59
N GLU A 426 15.75 -48.69 -21.13
CA GLU A 426 15.73 -49.38 -19.83
C GLU A 426 15.55 -48.41 -18.65
N ARG A 427 16.18 -47.23 -18.73
CA ARG A 427 16.01 -46.16 -17.73
C ARG A 427 14.59 -45.61 -17.73
N LEU A 428 14.00 -45.43 -18.90
CA LEU A 428 12.61 -44.97 -19.04
C LEU A 428 11.64 -45.98 -18.44
N LYS A 429 11.78 -47.28 -18.76
CA LYS A 429 10.98 -48.34 -18.13
C LYS A 429 11.07 -48.29 -16.61
N THR A 430 12.28 -48.14 -16.09
CA THR A 430 12.51 -47.99 -14.65
C THR A 430 11.81 -46.73 -14.08
N ALA A 431 11.91 -45.59 -14.75
CA ALA A 431 11.35 -44.32 -14.30
C ALA A 431 9.80 -44.28 -14.33
N TYR A 432 9.20 -45.04 -15.25
CA TYR A 432 7.75 -45.21 -15.37
C TYR A 432 7.21 -46.40 -14.56
N GLY A 433 8.09 -47.31 -14.11
CA GLY A 433 7.72 -48.51 -13.38
C GLY A 433 7.26 -49.68 -14.26
N PHE A 434 7.57 -49.65 -15.56
CA PHE A 434 7.25 -50.74 -16.48
C PHE A 434 8.14 -51.96 -16.24
N THR A 435 7.53 -53.14 -16.29
CA THR A 435 8.19 -54.43 -16.07
C THR A 435 8.59 -55.14 -17.36
N SER A 436 8.04 -54.72 -18.51
CA SER A 436 8.38 -55.27 -19.83
C SER A 436 8.25 -54.24 -20.96
N ASP A 437 8.78 -54.56 -22.15
CA ASP A 437 8.62 -53.73 -23.35
C ASP A 437 7.15 -53.67 -23.80
N GLU A 438 6.41 -54.77 -23.66
CA GLU A 438 4.99 -54.83 -23.99
C GLU A 438 4.17 -53.88 -23.12
N GLU A 439 4.49 -53.77 -21.83
CA GLU A 439 3.83 -52.84 -20.91
C GLU A 439 4.13 -51.39 -21.29
N ALA A 440 5.39 -51.08 -21.61
CA ALA A 440 5.80 -49.74 -22.03
C ALA A 440 5.17 -49.33 -23.37
N LEU A 441 5.17 -50.22 -24.37
CA LEU A 441 4.55 -50.00 -25.68
C LEU A 441 3.01 -49.86 -25.60
N ALA A 442 2.39 -50.42 -24.57
CA ALA A 442 0.95 -50.31 -24.33
C ALA A 442 0.55 -49.02 -23.58
N TYR A 443 1.50 -48.20 -23.15
CA TYR A 443 1.21 -46.94 -22.48
C TYR A 443 0.43 -46.00 -23.41
N ALA A 444 -0.62 -45.35 -22.90
CA ALA A 444 -1.58 -44.59 -23.72
C ALA A 444 -1.61 -43.09 -23.41
N ASP A 445 -0.64 -42.60 -22.64
CA ASP A 445 -0.59 -41.20 -22.17
C ASP A 445 0.72 -40.51 -22.56
N HIS A 446 1.19 -40.72 -23.79
CA HIS A 446 2.36 -40.00 -24.31
C HIS A 446 2.07 -38.49 -24.46
N PRO A 447 3.10 -37.65 -24.64
CA PRO A 447 2.89 -36.24 -25.02
C PRO A 447 1.99 -36.03 -26.24
N VAL A 448 2.01 -36.94 -27.23
CA VAL A 448 1.10 -36.90 -28.40
C VAL A 448 -0.37 -37.24 -28.06
N ASP A 449 -0.66 -37.73 -26.85
CA ASP A 449 -1.97 -38.22 -26.42
C ASP A 449 -2.60 -37.29 -25.35
N ASN A 450 -3.93 -37.35 -25.22
CA ASN A 450 -4.73 -36.64 -24.20
C ASN A 450 -4.54 -35.12 -24.19
N LEU A 451 -4.54 -34.50 -25.37
CA LEU A 451 -4.28 -33.08 -25.58
C LEU A 451 -5.53 -32.19 -25.48
N GLU A 452 -6.71 -32.76 -25.28
CA GLU A 452 -8.01 -32.08 -25.35
C GLU A 452 -8.10 -30.91 -24.37
N ALA A 453 -7.68 -31.11 -23.12
CA ALA A 453 -7.73 -30.06 -22.09
C ALA A 453 -6.78 -28.91 -22.41
N LEU A 454 -5.59 -29.23 -22.94
CA LEU A 454 -4.60 -28.24 -23.35
C LEU A 454 -5.08 -27.44 -24.57
N ALA A 455 -5.72 -28.10 -25.54
CA ALA A 455 -6.30 -27.45 -26.73
C ALA A 455 -7.52 -26.59 -26.39
N ALA A 456 -8.37 -27.06 -25.46
CA ALA A 456 -9.53 -26.31 -24.97
C ALA A 456 -9.11 -25.01 -24.28
N ALA A 457 -8.02 -25.02 -23.53
CA ALA A 457 -7.41 -23.82 -22.92
C ALA A 457 -6.67 -22.91 -23.93
N LYS A 458 -6.62 -23.30 -25.22
CA LYS A 458 -6.00 -22.55 -26.31
C LYS A 458 -4.52 -22.21 -26.08
N VAL A 459 -3.79 -23.13 -25.44
CA VAL A 459 -2.36 -22.92 -25.15
C VAL A 459 -1.54 -23.00 -26.45
N PRO A 460 -0.88 -21.93 -26.89
CA PRO A 460 -0.07 -21.94 -28.10
C PRO A 460 1.18 -22.78 -27.94
N ILE A 461 1.52 -23.56 -28.98
CA ILE A 461 2.75 -24.35 -29.07
C ILE A 461 3.62 -23.91 -30.26
N MET A 462 4.95 -23.88 -30.07
CA MET A 462 5.93 -23.64 -31.13
C MET A 462 7.04 -24.69 -31.08
N HIS A 463 7.27 -25.39 -32.20
CA HIS A 463 8.37 -26.34 -32.34
C HIS A 463 9.42 -25.83 -33.35
N MET A 464 10.69 -25.79 -32.95
CA MET A 464 11.84 -25.63 -33.84
C MET A 464 12.42 -27.02 -34.14
N ILE A 465 12.51 -27.42 -35.41
CA ILE A 465 12.88 -28.80 -35.77
C ILE A 465 13.92 -28.88 -36.89
N GLY A 466 14.78 -29.90 -36.86
CA GLY A 466 15.54 -30.34 -38.00
C GLY A 466 14.70 -31.28 -38.87
N LEU A 467 14.52 -30.96 -40.16
CA LEU A 467 13.69 -31.78 -41.06
C LEU A 467 14.27 -33.17 -41.34
N ASN A 468 15.58 -33.35 -41.14
CA ASN A 468 16.28 -34.60 -41.39
C ASN A 468 16.75 -35.28 -40.10
N ASP A 469 16.15 -34.93 -38.95
CA ASP A 469 16.50 -35.51 -37.65
C ASP A 469 16.18 -37.02 -37.63
N GLN A 470 17.21 -37.86 -37.54
CA GLN A 470 17.07 -39.31 -37.47
C GLN A 470 17.08 -39.85 -36.03
N VAL A 471 17.30 -38.99 -35.03
CA VAL A 471 17.27 -39.38 -33.62
C VAL A 471 15.84 -39.22 -33.08
N VAL A 472 15.22 -38.08 -33.38
CA VAL A 472 13.82 -37.76 -33.03
C VAL A 472 13.08 -37.35 -34.32
N PRO A 473 12.71 -38.32 -35.18
CA PRO A 473 12.08 -38.03 -36.46
C PRO A 473 10.82 -37.16 -36.31
N PRO A 474 10.70 -36.03 -37.04
CA PRO A 474 9.51 -35.19 -37.01
C PRO A 474 8.22 -35.94 -37.38
N GLU A 475 8.31 -36.91 -38.30
CA GLU A 475 7.20 -37.76 -38.75
C GLU A 475 6.62 -38.63 -37.65
N GLU A 476 7.39 -38.93 -36.60
CA GLU A 476 6.98 -39.74 -35.45
C GLU A 476 6.66 -38.87 -34.23
N ASN A 477 7.16 -37.63 -34.20
CA ASN A 477 7.05 -36.76 -33.04
C ASN A 477 6.27 -35.48 -33.36
N THR A 478 6.97 -34.43 -33.82
CA THR A 478 6.40 -33.09 -33.99
C THR A 478 5.17 -33.07 -34.90
N PHE A 479 5.23 -33.71 -36.08
CA PHE A 479 4.11 -33.67 -37.02
C PHE A 479 2.87 -34.40 -36.48
N VAL A 480 3.07 -35.51 -35.76
CA VAL A 480 1.97 -36.25 -35.12
C VAL A 480 1.32 -35.42 -34.03
N LEU A 481 2.13 -34.83 -33.13
CA LEU A 481 1.63 -33.99 -32.04
C LEU A 481 0.86 -32.79 -32.59
N VAL A 482 1.46 -32.05 -33.52
CA VAL A 482 0.89 -30.80 -34.06
C VAL A 482 -0.39 -31.07 -34.85
N ASP A 483 -0.43 -32.10 -35.69
CA ASP A 483 -1.65 -32.48 -36.43
C ASP A 483 -2.81 -32.79 -35.48
N ARG A 484 -2.56 -33.58 -34.42
CA ARG A 484 -3.56 -33.87 -33.40
C ARG A 484 -3.99 -32.61 -32.64
N TYR A 485 -3.03 -31.79 -32.24
CA TYR A 485 -3.31 -30.57 -31.48
C TYR A 485 -4.17 -29.57 -32.26
N ILE A 486 -3.85 -29.37 -33.54
CA ILE A 486 -4.63 -28.50 -34.45
C ILE A 486 -6.04 -29.07 -34.66
N LYS A 487 -6.20 -30.38 -34.85
CA LYS A 487 -7.53 -31.02 -35.00
C LYS A 487 -8.42 -30.83 -33.78
N LEU A 488 -7.84 -30.75 -32.59
CA LEU A 488 -8.53 -30.42 -31.34
C LEU A 488 -8.79 -28.91 -31.16
N GLY A 489 -8.33 -28.08 -32.11
CA GLY A 489 -8.49 -26.64 -32.11
C GLY A 489 -7.40 -25.88 -31.33
N GLY A 490 -6.27 -26.52 -31.03
CA GLY A 490 -5.11 -25.90 -30.40
C GLY A 490 -4.26 -25.09 -31.41
N PRO A 491 -3.69 -23.93 -31.02
CA PRO A 491 -2.79 -23.16 -31.88
C PRO A 491 -1.38 -23.76 -31.89
N ALA A 492 -0.82 -24.02 -33.08
CA ALA A 492 0.51 -24.60 -33.23
C ALA A 492 1.32 -23.94 -34.35
N THR A 493 2.64 -23.81 -34.14
CA THR A 493 3.61 -23.33 -35.12
C THR A 493 4.78 -24.30 -35.21
N VAL A 494 5.25 -24.60 -36.42
CA VAL A 494 6.46 -25.41 -36.65
C VAL A 494 7.41 -24.60 -37.50
N VAL A 495 8.65 -24.46 -37.04
CA VAL A 495 9.73 -23.72 -37.70
C VAL A 495 10.86 -24.70 -38.03
N PRO A 496 11.10 -25.03 -39.30
CA PRO A 496 12.23 -25.86 -39.69
C PRO A 496 13.53 -25.06 -39.63
N CYS A 497 14.54 -25.59 -38.95
CA CYS A 497 15.92 -25.09 -38.95
C CYS A 497 16.72 -25.87 -40.02
N THR A 498 17.17 -25.18 -41.06
CA THR A 498 17.78 -25.77 -42.26
C THR A 498 19.18 -25.26 -42.58
N GLU A 499 19.63 -24.22 -41.87
CA GLU A 499 20.94 -23.61 -42.01
C GLU A 499 21.92 -24.08 -40.92
N GLY A 500 23.20 -23.78 -41.12
CA GLY A 500 24.26 -24.15 -40.19
C GLY A 500 24.58 -25.65 -40.12
N THR A 501 25.38 -26.04 -39.13
CA THR A 501 25.88 -27.42 -38.99
C THR A 501 24.79 -28.34 -38.44
N GLN A 502 24.43 -29.36 -39.23
CA GLN A 502 23.48 -30.40 -38.88
C GLN A 502 24.24 -31.64 -38.38
N ALA A 503 24.52 -31.68 -37.07
CA ALA A 503 25.27 -32.76 -36.41
C ALA A 503 24.34 -33.81 -35.80
N LEU A 504 24.93 -34.91 -35.30
CA LEU A 504 24.21 -36.03 -34.69
C LEU A 504 23.01 -36.50 -35.53
N PHE A 505 23.25 -36.80 -36.82
CA PHE A 505 22.23 -37.25 -37.76
C PHE A 505 21.05 -36.28 -37.91
N GLY A 506 21.31 -34.97 -37.84
CA GLY A 506 20.31 -33.92 -37.99
C GLY A 506 19.61 -33.51 -36.70
N HIS A 507 19.91 -34.14 -35.56
CA HIS A 507 19.30 -33.80 -34.26
C HIS A 507 19.89 -32.54 -33.62
N HIS A 508 21.18 -32.27 -33.87
CA HIS A 508 21.85 -31.08 -33.35
C HIS A 508 21.97 -30.06 -34.48
N PHE A 509 21.23 -28.97 -34.35
CA PHE A 509 21.17 -27.87 -35.31
C PHE A 509 21.13 -26.53 -34.56
N PRO A 510 21.66 -25.43 -35.12
CA PRO A 510 21.53 -24.12 -34.49
C PRO A 510 20.09 -23.59 -34.60
N ILE A 511 19.66 -22.80 -33.62
CA ILE A 511 18.43 -21.98 -33.74
C ILE A 511 18.79 -20.72 -34.52
N GLU A 512 18.32 -20.64 -35.76
CA GLU A 512 18.60 -19.51 -36.67
C GLU A 512 17.93 -18.21 -36.20
N THR A 513 16.77 -18.32 -35.55
CA THR A 513 15.93 -17.19 -35.15
C THR A 513 15.55 -17.26 -33.66
N PRO A 514 16.50 -17.15 -32.72
CA PRO A 514 16.20 -17.22 -31.28
C PRO A 514 15.23 -16.12 -30.84
N ARG A 515 15.26 -14.96 -31.50
CA ARG A 515 14.29 -13.87 -31.32
C ARG A 515 12.84 -14.32 -31.57
N LEU A 516 12.60 -15.17 -32.56
CA LEU A 516 11.25 -15.65 -32.88
C LEU A 516 10.67 -16.48 -31.73
N GLY A 517 11.48 -17.32 -31.08
CA GLY A 517 11.09 -18.06 -29.88
C GLY A 517 10.83 -17.15 -28.67
N ALA A 518 11.72 -16.17 -28.45
CA ALA A 518 11.54 -15.18 -27.38
C ALA A 518 10.26 -14.36 -27.57
N ASP A 519 10.04 -13.84 -28.78
CA ASP A 519 8.82 -13.11 -29.14
C ASP A 519 7.58 -13.98 -28.99
N PHE A 520 7.63 -15.24 -29.39
CA PHE A 520 6.53 -16.18 -29.19
C PHE A 520 6.16 -16.32 -27.71
N ILE A 521 7.13 -16.51 -26.82
CA ILE A 521 6.88 -16.55 -25.37
C ILE A 521 6.32 -15.21 -24.87
N ARG A 522 6.89 -14.08 -25.32
CA ARG A 522 6.50 -12.74 -24.89
C ARG A 522 5.06 -12.41 -25.27
N TYR A 523 4.67 -12.67 -26.52
CA TYR A 523 3.32 -12.36 -27.04
C TYR A 523 2.21 -13.21 -26.43
N HIS A 524 2.54 -14.41 -25.93
CA HIS A 524 1.57 -15.31 -25.31
C HIS A 524 1.65 -15.32 -23.77
N THR A 525 2.52 -14.50 -23.19
CA THR A 525 2.56 -14.28 -21.74
C THR A 525 1.65 -13.11 -21.38
N ALA A 526 0.62 -13.39 -20.58
CA ALA A 526 -0.23 -12.34 -20.02
C ALA A 526 0.56 -11.57 -18.94
N LEU A 527 0.90 -10.31 -19.22
CA LEU A 527 1.51 -9.41 -18.25
C LEU A 527 0.43 -8.55 -17.55
N PRO A 528 0.62 -8.19 -16.27
CA PRO A 528 -0.19 -7.16 -15.64
C PRO A 528 -0.16 -5.87 -16.47
N GLN A 529 -1.29 -5.17 -16.52
CA GLN A 529 -1.36 -3.89 -17.22
C GLN A 529 -0.34 -2.89 -16.63
N PRO A 530 0.19 -1.96 -17.42
CA PRO A 530 0.96 -0.83 -16.89
C PRO A 530 0.16 -0.09 -15.81
N LEU A 531 0.86 0.44 -14.79
CA LEU A 531 0.21 1.32 -13.82
C LEU A 531 -0.30 2.58 -14.54
N LEU A 532 -1.52 2.99 -14.24
CA LEU A 532 -2.09 4.22 -14.77
C LEU A 532 -1.39 5.43 -14.16
N ASN A 533 -1.05 6.39 -15.00
CA ASN A 533 -0.41 7.63 -14.57
C ASN A 533 -1.49 8.59 -14.04
N ALA A 534 -1.33 9.02 -12.78
CA ALA A 534 -2.20 9.97 -12.10
C ALA A 534 -2.40 11.28 -12.90
N GLU A 535 -1.38 11.72 -13.63
CA GLU A 535 -1.43 12.93 -14.47
C GLU A 535 -2.58 12.91 -15.49
N SER A 536 -2.96 11.72 -15.97
CA SER A 536 -4.06 11.54 -16.93
C SER A 536 -5.43 11.98 -16.38
N TYR A 537 -5.52 12.18 -15.06
CA TYR A 537 -6.73 12.57 -14.33
C TYR A 537 -6.69 14.01 -13.82
N HIS A 538 -5.68 14.77 -14.24
CA HIS A 538 -5.46 16.14 -13.80
C HIS A 538 -5.84 17.12 -14.90
N ARG A 539 -6.43 18.25 -14.50
CA ARG A 539 -6.67 19.39 -15.39
C ARG A 539 -5.99 20.62 -14.79
N GLN A 540 -4.83 20.98 -15.34
CA GLN A 540 -4.01 22.08 -14.82
C GLN A 540 -4.65 23.45 -15.01
N ARG A 541 -5.34 23.70 -16.13
CA ARG A 541 -5.92 25.01 -16.49
C ARG A 541 -4.92 26.16 -16.29
N GLN A 542 -5.23 27.17 -15.49
CA GLN A 542 -4.32 28.30 -15.21
C GLN A 542 -3.22 27.99 -14.18
N GLY A 543 -3.17 26.75 -13.69
CA GLY A 543 -2.18 26.27 -12.73
C GLY A 543 -2.35 26.84 -11.32
N ILE A 544 -1.32 26.60 -10.50
CA ILE A 544 -1.24 27.04 -9.10
C ILE A 544 0.12 27.69 -8.79
N ARG A 545 0.59 28.52 -9.72
CA ARG A 545 1.92 29.14 -9.64
C ARG A 545 2.02 30.23 -8.56
N LYS A 546 0.90 30.82 -8.13
CA LYS A 546 0.92 31.94 -7.18
C LYS A 546 1.29 31.49 -5.78
N SER A 547 0.73 30.38 -5.33
CA SER A 547 1.06 29.70 -4.08
C SER A 547 2.54 29.30 -4.04
N LEU A 548 3.09 28.73 -5.12
CA LEU A 548 4.52 28.43 -5.25
C LEU A 548 5.38 29.68 -4.99
N LEU A 549 5.08 30.78 -5.68
CA LEU A 549 5.83 32.02 -5.54
C LEU A 549 5.69 32.61 -4.14
N THR A 550 4.51 32.55 -3.52
CA THR A 550 4.32 32.97 -2.13
C THR A 550 5.19 32.14 -1.18
N PHE A 551 5.16 30.81 -1.29
CA PHE A 551 5.96 29.92 -0.44
C PHE A 551 7.47 30.20 -0.62
N GLN A 552 7.93 30.33 -1.86
CA GLN A 552 9.35 30.55 -2.15
C GLN A 552 9.85 31.93 -1.74
N ARG A 553 9.09 33.00 -2.02
CA ARG A 553 9.51 34.40 -1.83
C ARG A 553 9.20 34.92 -0.42
N ASN A 554 7.97 34.72 0.05
CA ASN A 554 7.51 35.29 1.31
C ASN A 554 7.89 34.40 2.50
N LYS A 555 8.21 33.13 2.25
CA LYS A 555 8.54 32.13 3.29
C LYS A 555 7.41 31.97 4.31
N THR A 556 6.18 32.23 3.88
CA THR A 556 4.94 31.96 4.62
C THR A 556 3.95 31.29 3.68
N GLY A 557 3.05 30.46 4.24
CA GLY A 557 2.01 29.81 3.45
C GLY A 557 0.77 29.49 4.29
N ARG A 558 -0.39 30.02 3.90
CA ARG A 558 -1.68 29.66 4.50
C ARG A 558 -2.43 28.75 3.55
N VAL A 559 -2.60 27.49 3.95
CA VAL A 559 -3.20 26.46 3.10
C VAL A 559 -4.47 25.93 3.76
N ALA A 560 -5.58 25.96 3.04
CA ALA A 560 -6.88 25.53 3.55
C ALA A 560 -7.38 24.26 2.84
N PHE A 561 -8.04 23.41 3.62
CA PHE A 561 -8.65 22.17 3.15
C PHE A 561 -10.14 22.18 3.47
N LEU A 562 -10.95 22.53 2.47
CA LEU A 562 -12.39 22.70 2.59
C LEU A 562 -13.11 21.47 2.05
N GLY A 563 -13.92 20.81 2.86
CA GLY A 563 -14.75 19.70 2.38
C GLY A 563 -15.52 18.96 3.46
N GLY A 564 -15.84 17.71 3.13
CA GLY A 564 -16.67 16.83 3.95
C GLY A 564 -15.91 15.98 4.98
N SER A 565 -16.42 14.78 5.25
CA SER A 565 -15.83 13.83 6.22
C SER A 565 -14.50 13.25 5.75
N ILE A 566 -14.32 13.01 4.45
CA ILE A 566 -13.05 12.51 3.90
C ILE A 566 -11.94 13.56 4.09
N THR A 567 -12.25 14.85 3.93
CA THR A 567 -11.33 15.96 4.22
C THR A 567 -11.14 16.20 5.72
N TYR A 568 -12.11 15.84 6.57
CA TYR A 568 -12.00 15.95 8.03
C TYR A 568 -11.08 14.87 8.62
N ASN A 569 -11.22 13.63 8.17
CA ASN A 569 -10.45 12.49 8.65
C ASN A 569 -8.95 12.65 8.36
N ASP A 570 -8.13 11.99 9.18
CA ASP A 570 -6.68 11.94 8.97
C ASP A 570 -6.36 11.15 7.69
N GLY A 571 -5.28 11.53 6.98
CA GLY A 571 -4.83 10.83 5.78
C GLY A 571 -4.20 11.74 4.73
N TRP A 572 -4.88 11.91 3.58
CA TRP A 572 -4.31 12.62 2.43
C TRP A 572 -3.92 14.06 2.77
N ARG A 573 -4.76 14.76 3.54
CA ARG A 573 -4.57 16.15 3.94
C ARG A 573 -3.27 16.32 4.73
N ASP A 574 -3.07 15.49 5.75
CA ASP A 574 -1.90 15.57 6.62
C ASP A 574 -0.63 15.19 5.84
N SER A 575 -0.76 14.25 4.90
CA SER A 575 0.32 13.89 3.99
C SER A 575 0.71 15.06 3.06
N ILE A 576 -0.28 15.83 2.56
CA ILE A 576 -0.02 17.06 1.81
C ILE A 576 0.63 18.12 2.68
N SER A 577 0.15 18.33 3.91
CA SER A 577 0.77 19.28 4.86
C SER A 577 2.24 18.95 5.09
N ASN A 578 2.55 17.67 5.36
CA ASN A 578 3.92 17.18 5.54
C ASN A 578 4.76 17.36 4.27
N TYR A 579 4.19 17.05 3.10
CA TYR A 579 4.85 17.24 1.81
C TYR A 579 5.22 18.71 1.56
N LEU A 580 4.30 19.64 1.82
CA LEU A 580 4.54 21.07 1.65
C LEU A 580 5.63 21.58 2.59
N GLN A 581 5.59 21.18 3.86
CA GLN A 581 6.65 21.50 4.83
C GLN A 581 8.00 20.93 4.40
N LYS A 582 8.04 19.70 3.86
CA LYS A 582 9.28 19.07 3.39
C LYS A 582 9.83 19.72 2.11
N ARG A 583 8.96 20.09 1.16
CA ARG A 583 9.36 20.72 -0.10
C ARG A 583 9.84 22.16 0.11
N PHE A 584 9.23 22.87 1.05
CA PHE A 584 9.56 24.27 1.37
C PHE A 584 9.99 24.40 2.84
N PRO A 585 11.18 23.87 3.21
CA PRO A 585 11.61 23.80 4.61
C PRO A 585 11.78 25.17 5.28
N ASP A 586 12.04 26.22 4.51
CA ASP A 586 12.18 27.59 5.01
C ASP A 586 10.84 28.35 5.12
N THR A 587 9.70 27.71 4.81
CA THR A 587 8.38 28.36 4.78
C THR A 587 7.58 28.04 6.03
N GLU A 588 7.12 29.07 6.74
CA GLU A 588 6.19 28.91 7.86
C GLU A 588 4.76 28.67 7.34
N PHE A 589 4.24 27.46 7.56
CA PHE A 589 2.89 27.10 7.12
C PHE A 589 1.84 27.22 8.24
N GLN A 590 0.70 27.82 7.90
CA GLN A 590 -0.56 27.69 8.63
C GLN A 590 -1.51 26.80 7.83
N PHE A 591 -1.83 25.63 8.36
CA PHE A 591 -2.81 24.72 7.78
C PHE A 591 -4.20 24.94 8.41
N ILE A 592 -5.21 25.14 7.58
CA ILE A 592 -6.60 25.34 8.00
C ILE A 592 -7.41 24.10 7.66
N ASN A 593 -7.70 23.30 8.68
CA ASN A 593 -8.50 22.08 8.56
C ASN A 593 -9.98 22.44 8.58
N ALA A 594 -10.51 22.81 7.41
CA ALA A 594 -11.91 23.20 7.22
C ALA A 594 -12.77 22.04 6.68
N GLY A 595 -12.40 20.78 6.92
CA GLY A 595 -13.24 19.62 6.68
C GLY A 595 -14.31 19.49 7.76
N ILE A 596 -15.58 19.33 7.41
CA ILE A 596 -16.65 19.07 8.39
C ILE A 596 -17.53 17.92 7.88
N PRO A 597 -17.71 16.83 8.67
CA PRO A 597 -18.49 15.69 8.24
C PRO A 597 -19.89 16.05 7.74
N SER A 598 -20.27 15.45 6.60
CA SER A 598 -21.59 15.58 5.95
C SER A 598 -21.85 16.92 5.25
N MET A 599 -20.87 17.83 5.22
CA MET A 599 -21.00 19.12 4.54
C MET A 599 -20.47 19.04 3.10
N GLY A 600 -21.28 19.52 2.16
CA GLY A 600 -20.89 19.74 0.75
C GLY A 600 -20.61 21.21 0.44
N SER A 601 -20.79 21.61 -0.82
CA SER A 601 -20.48 22.96 -1.31
C SER A 601 -21.41 24.01 -0.72
N THR A 602 -22.72 23.75 -0.59
CA THR A 602 -23.68 24.72 -0.01
C THR A 602 -23.27 25.20 1.38
N PRO A 603 -23.14 24.32 2.40
CA PRO A 603 -22.71 24.77 3.72
C PRO A 603 -21.31 25.39 3.70
N ALA A 604 -20.42 24.89 2.82
CA ALA A 604 -19.08 25.45 2.66
C ALA A 604 -19.12 26.92 2.19
N ALA A 605 -19.97 27.28 1.23
CA ALA A 605 -20.13 28.65 0.76
C ALA A 605 -20.57 29.62 1.87
N PHE A 606 -21.47 29.21 2.76
CA PHE A 606 -21.97 30.10 3.84
C PHE A 606 -21.06 30.15 5.07
N ARG A 607 -20.25 29.12 5.32
CA ARG A 607 -19.31 29.08 6.46
C ARG A 607 -17.90 29.56 6.10
N LEU A 608 -17.62 29.80 4.83
CA LEU A 608 -16.28 30.12 4.31
C LEU A 608 -15.65 31.31 5.05
N GLN A 609 -16.43 32.35 5.31
CA GLN A 609 -15.98 33.52 6.05
C GLN A 609 -15.61 33.20 7.51
N ARG A 610 -16.30 32.25 8.16
CA ARG A 610 -16.00 31.84 9.55
C ARG A 610 -14.79 30.90 9.59
N ASP A 611 -14.76 29.93 8.69
CA ASP A 611 -13.88 28.75 8.80
C ASP A 611 -12.56 28.89 8.03
N VAL A 612 -12.50 29.78 7.03
CA VAL A 612 -11.31 29.95 6.18
C VAL A 612 -10.87 31.40 6.12
N LEU A 613 -11.75 32.32 5.72
CA LEU A 613 -11.37 33.71 5.40
C LEU A 613 -11.41 34.68 6.59
N GLY A 614 -11.88 34.21 7.75
CA GLY A 614 -12.09 35.04 8.95
C GLY A 614 -10.81 35.59 9.53
N ALA A 615 -9.72 34.83 9.41
CA ALA A 615 -8.39 35.21 9.87
C ALA A 615 -7.51 35.80 8.76
N GLY A 616 -8.05 36.12 7.57
CA GLY A 616 -7.32 36.67 6.41
C GLY A 616 -7.42 35.79 5.16
N SER A 617 -6.68 36.13 4.10
CA SER A 617 -6.63 35.31 2.89
C SER A 617 -5.81 34.03 3.08
N VAL A 618 -5.97 33.09 2.15
CA VAL A 618 -5.18 31.86 2.04
C VAL A 618 -4.42 31.88 0.72
N ASP A 619 -3.27 31.22 0.66
CA ASP A 619 -2.43 31.17 -0.54
C ASP A 619 -2.82 30.00 -1.45
N LEU A 620 -3.32 28.91 -0.85
CA LEU A 620 -3.79 27.72 -1.55
C LEU A 620 -5.02 27.13 -0.85
N LEU A 621 -6.07 26.85 -1.61
CA LEU A 621 -7.29 26.20 -1.16
C LEU A 621 -7.53 24.90 -1.92
N PHE A 622 -7.61 23.79 -1.19
CA PHE A 622 -8.17 22.54 -1.70
C PHE A 622 -9.66 22.48 -1.36
N ALA A 623 -10.51 22.27 -2.36
CA ALA A 623 -11.96 22.16 -2.17
C ALA A 623 -12.50 20.85 -2.73
N GLU A 624 -13.21 20.08 -1.89
CA GLU A 624 -13.90 18.85 -2.28
C GLU A 624 -15.32 18.85 -1.72
N ALA A 625 -16.30 18.54 -2.56
CA ALA A 625 -17.71 18.46 -2.16
C ALA A 625 -18.52 17.44 -2.97
N ALA A 626 -17.93 16.75 -3.94
CA ALA A 626 -18.65 15.97 -4.94
C ALA A 626 -19.37 14.75 -4.32
N VAL A 627 -18.79 14.15 -3.28
CA VAL A 627 -19.45 13.06 -2.53
C VAL A 627 -20.65 13.60 -1.76
N ASN A 628 -20.46 14.69 -1.02
CA ASN A 628 -21.51 15.21 -0.15
C ASN A 628 -22.64 15.93 -0.90
N ASP A 629 -22.36 16.67 -1.97
CA ASP A 629 -23.39 17.33 -2.75
C ASP A 629 -24.39 16.34 -3.36
N ALA A 630 -23.87 15.24 -3.92
CA ALA A 630 -24.68 14.16 -4.45
C ALA A 630 -25.45 13.42 -3.35
N SER A 631 -24.78 13.01 -2.27
CA SER A 631 -25.43 12.26 -1.18
C SER A 631 -26.50 13.09 -0.46
N ASN A 632 -26.33 14.41 -0.41
CA ASN A 632 -27.23 15.32 0.28
C ASN A 632 -28.42 15.76 -0.59
N GLY A 633 -28.55 15.25 -1.82
CA GLY A 633 -29.67 15.53 -2.71
C GLY A 633 -29.72 16.99 -3.19
N ARG A 634 -28.58 17.67 -3.25
CA ARG A 634 -28.51 19.07 -3.71
C ARG A 634 -28.87 19.13 -5.18
N SER A 635 -29.67 20.12 -5.58
CA SER A 635 -30.01 20.30 -6.99
C SER A 635 -28.79 20.74 -7.81
N ALA A 636 -28.82 20.48 -9.12
CA ALA A 636 -27.78 20.93 -10.04
C ALA A 636 -27.48 22.44 -9.93
N GLN A 637 -28.54 23.25 -9.84
CA GLN A 637 -28.41 24.70 -9.71
C GLN A 637 -27.76 25.10 -8.38
N GLU A 638 -28.14 24.43 -7.29
CA GLU A 638 -27.57 24.72 -5.97
C GLU A 638 -26.08 24.37 -5.89
N GLN A 639 -25.68 23.23 -6.46
CA GLN A 639 -24.28 22.81 -6.55
C GLN A 639 -23.43 23.84 -7.31
N VAL A 640 -23.94 24.35 -8.45
CA VAL A 640 -23.27 25.40 -9.24
C VAL A 640 -23.17 26.71 -8.45
N ARG A 641 -24.27 27.20 -7.88
CA ARG A 641 -24.32 28.45 -7.10
C ARG A 641 -23.36 28.43 -5.91
N ALA A 642 -23.28 27.29 -5.23
CA ALA A 642 -22.43 27.12 -4.06
C ALA A 642 -20.95 27.02 -4.42
N MET A 643 -20.58 26.21 -5.41
CA MET A 643 -19.19 26.10 -5.85
C MET A 643 -18.68 27.43 -6.41
N GLU A 644 -19.51 28.12 -7.20
CA GLU A 644 -19.22 29.47 -7.68
C GLU A 644 -19.07 30.46 -6.51
N GLY A 645 -19.96 30.40 -5.53
CA GLY A 645 -19.89 31.24 -4.33
C GLY A 645 -18.57 31.09 -3.57
N ILE A 646 -18.08 29.86 -3.39
CA ILE A 646 -16.78 29.57 -2.76
C ILE A 646 -15.64 30.25 -3.54
N ILE A 647 -15.57 30.01 -4.85
CA ILE A 647 -14.49 30.55 -5.70
C ILE A 647 -14.52 32.08 -5.69
N ARG A 648 -15.70 32.68 -5.87
CA ARG A 648 -15.85 34.14 -5.93
C ARG A 648 -15.52 34.80 -4.59
N GLN A 649 -15.96 34.25 -3.46
CA GLN A 649 -15.60 34.77 -2.13
C GLN A 649 -14.09 34.76 -1.92
N VAL A 650 -13.42 33.64 -2.23
CA VAL A 650 -11.97 33.51 -2.10
C VAL A 650 -11.25 34.53 -2.98
N ARG A 651 -11.62 34.61 -4.27
CA ARG A 651 -11.00 35.52 -5.24
C ARG A 651 -11.26 37.01 -4.97
N ARG A 652 -12.41 37.36 -4.36
CA ARG A 652 -12.68 38.73 -3.90
C ARG A 652 -11.84 39.09 -2.69
N LYS A 653 -11.65 38.14 -1.78
CA LYS A 653 -10.81 38.35 -0.60
C LYS A 653 -9.35 38.54 -1.01
N ASP A 654 -8.89 37.72 -1.95
CA ASP A 654 -7.54 37.79 -2.50
C ASP A 654 -7.50 37.23 -3.92
N ALA A 655 -7.17 38.10 -4.87
CA ALA A 655 -7.07 37.74 -6.28
C ALA A 655 -5.86 36.83 -6.56
N TYR A 656 -4.98 36.56 -5.59
CA TYR A 656 -3.78 35.73 -5.75
C TYR A 656 -3.93 34.29 -5.21
N THR A 657 -4.99 33.98 -4.46
CA THR A 657 -5.18 32.65 -3.84
C THR A 657 -5.33 31.51 -4.84
N ASP A 658 -4.44 30.54 -4.91
CA ASP A 658 -4.68 29.39 -5.77
C ASP A 658 -5.79 28.48 -5.21
N ILE A 659 -6.57 27.87 -6.10
CA ILE A 659 -7.68 26.97 -5.74
C ILE A 659 -7.53 25.68 -6.56
N VAL A 660 -7.71 24.54 -5.91
CA VAL A 660 -7.74 23.22 -6.55
C VAL A 660 -9.06 22.54 -6.19
N LEU A 661 -9.86 22.21 -7.20
CA LEU A 661 -11.04 21.37 -7.00
C LEU A 661 -10.67 19.90 -7.07
N MET A 662 -11.24 19.08 -6.20
CA MET A 662 -11.03 17.64 -6.19
C MET A 662 -12.37 16.92 -6.21
N HIS A 663 -12.39 15.72 -6.78
CA HIS A 663 -13.60 14.91 -6.91
C HIS A 663 -13.38 13.52 -6.32
N PHE A 664 -13.77 13.27 -5.07
CA PHE A 664 -13.56 11.95 -4.44
C PHE A 664 -14.50 10.86 -4.97
N VAL A 665 -14.05 9.60 -4.85
CA VAL A 665 -14.76 8.42 -5.33
C VAL A 665 -15.87 7.97 -4.36
N ASP A 666 -16.95 7.43 -4.91
CA ASP A 666 -17.94 6.61 -4.21
C ASP A 666 -18.49 5.53 -5.18
N PRO A 667 -19.13 4.46 -4.68
CA PRO A 667 -19.60 3.37 -5.55
C PRO A 667 -20.56 3.83 -6.67
N PRO A 668 -21.56 4.70 -6.43
CA PRO A 668 -22.39 5.25 -7.50
C PRO A 668 -21.60 5.98 -8.61
N LYS A 669 -20.55 6.74 -8.25
CA LYS A 669 -19.67 7.40 -9.24
C LYS A 669 -18.86 6.38 -10.04
N MET A 670 -18.34 5.33 -9.39
CA MET A 670 -17.63 4.25 -10.08
C MET A 670 -18.52 3.58 -11.13
N GLU A 671 -19.77 3.26 -10.78
CA GLU A 671 -20.73 2.67 -11.71
C GLU A 671 -21.00 3.56 -12.93
N ARG A 672 -21.08 4.89 -12.74
CA ARG A 672 -21.23 5.83 -13.86
C ARG A 672 -20.00 5.80 -14.77
N TYR A 673 -18.79 5.87 -14.22
CA TYR A 673 -17.57 5.82 -15.02
C TYR A 673 -17.43 4.50 -15.80
N ARG A 674 -17.78 3.37 -15.18
CA ARG A 674 -17.83 2.05 -15.86
C ARG A 674 -18.83 2.00 -17.02
N ARG A 675 -19.86 2.86 -17.01
CA ARG A 675 -20.80 3.05 -18.14
C ARG A 675 -20.32 4.11 -19.14
N GLY A 676 -19.11 4.64 -19.00
CA GLY A 676 -18.58 5.71 -19.84
C GLY A 676 -19.21 7.09 -19.58
N GLN A 677 -19.81 7.29 -18.40
CA GLN A 677 -20.52 8.52 -18.04
C GLN A 677 -19.79 9.26 -16.93
N VAL A 678 -19.69 10.59 -17.04
CA VAL A 678 -19.21 11.43 -15.94
C VAL A 678 -20.35 11.61 -14.93
N PRO A 679 -20.10 11.52 -13.60
CA PRO A 679 -21.11 11.84 -12.59
C PRO A 679 -21.58 13.30 -12.69
N GLU A 680 -22.89 13.53 -12.69
CA GLU A 680 -23.50 14.88 -12.84
C GLU A 680 -22.92 15.93 -11.87
N VAL A 681 -22.71 15.56 -10.60
CA VAL A 681 -22.11 16.47 -9.61
C VAL A 681 -20.71 16.95 -10.03
N ILE A 682 -19.92 16.06 -10.65
CA ILE A 682 -18.59 16.40 -11.17
C ILE A 682 -18.74 17.30 -12.39
N GLU A 683 -19.70 17.04 -13.28
CA GLU A 683 -19.99 17.93 -14.43
C GLU A 683 -20.37 19.34 -13.96
N HIS A 684 -21.16 19.47 -12.89
CA HIS A 684 -21.54 20.76 -12.33
C HIS A 684 -20.35 21.52 -11.73
N HIS A 685 -19.51 20.83 -10.94
CA HIS A 685 -18.30 21.44 -10.36
C HIS A 685 -17.28 21.81 -11.46
N GLU A 686 -17.09 20.95 -12.47
CA GLU A 686 -16.20 21.21 -13.60
C GLU A 686 -16.69 22.36 -14.47
N LYS A 687 -18.02 22.53 -14.63
CA LYS A 687 -18.58 23.71 -15.32
C LYS A 687 -18.15 25.01 -14.63
N VAL A 688 -18.13 25.04 -13.30
CA VAL A 688 -17.64 26.19 -12.53
C VAL A 688 -16.12 26.31 -12.67
N ALA A 689 -15.38 25.21 -12.55
CA ALA A 689 -13.92 25.22 -12.73
C ALA A 689 -13.50 25.74 -14.10
N ASP A 690 -14.18 25.35 -15.18
CA ASP A 690 -13.90 25.81 -16.54
C ASP A 690 -14.13 27.32 -16.68
N HIS A 691 -15.23 27.84 -16.14
CA HIS A 691 -15.55 29.27 -16.20
C HIS A 691 -14.54 30.15 -15.46
N TYR A 692 -14.03 29.68 -14.33
CA TYR A 692 -13.05 30.39 -13.49
C TYR A 692 -11.60 29.93 -13.74
N SER A 693 -11.38 29.07 -14.74
CA SER A 693 -10.09 28.44 -15.07
C SER A 693 -9.41 27.74 -13.88
N ILE A 694 -10.18 27.17 -12.94
CA ILE A 694 -9.68 26.55 -11.71
C ILE A 694 -9.13 25.13 -11.99
N PRO A 695 -7.90 24.81 -11.60
CA PRO A 695 -7.38 23.45 -11.72
C PRO A 695 -8.25 22.42 -11.00
N SER A 696 -8.29 21.19 -11.53
CA SER A 696 -9.02 20.10 -10.86
C SER A 696 -8.40 18.71 -10.99
N ILE A 697 -8.70 17.86 -10.01
CA ILE A 697 -8.20 16.48 -9.89
C ILE A 697 -9.37 15.50 -9.87
N HIS A 698 -9.43 14.62 -10.87
CA HIS A 698 -10.52 13.65 -11.07
C HIS A 698 -10.27 12.33 -10.32
N LEU A 699 -10.12 12.41 -9.00
CA LEU A 699 -9.78 11.24 -8.15
C LEU A 699 -10.82 10.11 -8.24
N ALA A 700 -12.10 10.45 -8.45
CA ALA A 700 -13.17 9.49 -8.66
C ALA A 700 -12.93 8.61 -9.90
N ARG A 701 -12.46 9.24 -10.98
CA ARG A 701 -12.15 8.55 -12.22
C ARG A 701 -10.86 7.74 -12.09
N GLU A 702 -9.82 8.34 -11.53
CA GLU A 702 -8.53 7.67 -11.30
C GLU A 702 -8.71 6.39 -10.50
N VAL A 703 -9.36 6.48 -9.33
CA VAL A 703 -9.56 5.31 -8.46
C VAL A 703 -10.37 4.23 -9.18
N THR A 704 -11.42 4.61 -9.92
CA THR A 704 -12.24 3.65 -10.67
C THR A 704 -11.40 2.91 -11.71
N GLU A 705 -10.69 3.64 -12.57
CA GLU A 705 -9.92 3.04 -13.66
C GLU A 705 -8.73 2.22 -13.14
N ARG A 706 -8.10 2.62 -12.02
CA ARG A 706 -7.01 1.84 -11.39
C ARG A 706 -7.50 0.55 -10.75
N ILE A 707 -8.71 0.56 -10.15
CA ILE A 707 -9.36 -0.66 -9.67
C ILE A 707 -9.70 -1.57 -10.86
N ASP A 708 -10.27 -1.01 -11.93
CA ASP A 708 -10.63 -1.79 -13.12
C ASP A 708 -9.39 -2.33 -13.87
N ALA A 709 -8.23 -1.68 -13.72
CA ALA A 709 -6.92 -2.16 -14.20
C ALA A 709 -6.25 -3.18 -13.26
N GLY A 710 -6.88 -3.54 -12.14
CA GLY A 710 -6.39 -4.53 -11.18
C GLY A 710 -5.17 -4.05 -10.36
N GLU A 711 -5.00 -2.73 -10.17
CA GLU A 711 -3.92 -2.21 -9.34
C GLU A 711 -4.16 -2.38 -7.84
N PHE A 712 -5.43 -2.34 -7.42
CA PHE A 712 -5.93 -2.53 -6.06
C PHE A 712 -7.45 -2.77 -6.11
N SER A 713 -8.08 -3.15 -4.99
CA SER A 713 -9.53 -3.41 -4.92
C SER A 713 -10.28 -2.42 -4.03
N TRP A 714 -11.60 -2.30 -4.27
CA TRP A 714 -12.46 -1.50 -3.42
C TRP A 714 -12.61 -2.16 -2.03
N GLU A 715 -12.85 -3.47 -2.00
CA GLU A 715 -13.20 -4.23 -0.80
C GLU A 715 -12.01 -4.46 0.13
N ASP A 716 -10.83 -4.71 -0.43
CA ASP A 716 -9.64 -5.06 0.36
C ASP A 716 -8.78 -3.85 0.65
N ASP A 717 -8.56 -2.99 -0.33
CA ASP A 717 -7.60 -1.90 -0.22
C ASP A 717 -8.26 -0.56 0.14
N PHE A 718 -9.34 -0.17 -0.56
CA PHE A 718 -10.04 1.09 -0.28
C PHE A 718 -10.97 1.00 0.93
N LYS A 719 -11.51 -0.20 1.20
CA LYS A 719 -12.50 -0.57 2.24
C LYS A 719 -13.89 0.01 2.02
N ASP A 720 -14.03 1.32 2.06
CA ASP A 720 -15.32 1.99 1.91
C ASP A 720 -15.15 3.46 1.50
N LEU A 721 -16.24 4.25 1.62
CA LEU A 721 -16.27 5.67 1.29
C LEU A 721 -15.26 6.50 2.10
N HIS A 722 -14.97 6.10 3.33
CA HIS A 722 -13.93 6.66 4.19
C HIS A 722 -12.67 5.80 3.99
N PRO A 723 -11.84 6.13 3.00
CA PRO A 723 -10.81 5.22 2.54
C PRO A 723 -9.87 4.82 3.66
N SER A 724 -9.41 3.57 3.60
CA SER A 724 -8.33 3.06 4.44
C SER A 724 -7.06 3.93 4.32
N PRO A 725 -6.05 3.76 5.20
CA PRO A 725 -4.75 4.42 5.03
C PRO A 725 -4.13 4.22 3.63
N PHE A 726 -4.35 3.07 2.99
CA PHE A 726 -3.93 2.84 1.61
C PHE A 726 -4.66 3.76 0.63
N GLY A 727 -5.99 3.83 0.71
CA GLY A 727 -6.80 4.67 -0.18
C GLY A 727 -6.53 6.17 0.03
N GLN A 728 -6.30 6.59 1.27
CA GLN A 728 -5.80 7.92 1.61
C GLN A 728 -4.44 8.21 0.93
N GLY A 729 -3.56 7.20 0.90
CA GLY A 729 -2.29 7.25 0.19
C GLY A 729 -2.44 7.36 -1.34
N VAL A 730 -3.48 6.77 -1.94
CA VAL A 730 -3.79 6.93 -3.37
C VAL A 730 -4.14 8.39 -3.66
N TYR A 731 -5.04 8.99 -2.88
CA TYR A 731 -5.37 10.42 -3.01
C TYR A 731 -4.16 11.31 -2.82
N PHE A 732 -3.36 11.10 -1.77
CA PHE A 732 -2.14 11.86 -1.54
C PHE A 732 -1.18 11.81 -2.73
N ARG A 733 -0.90 10.62 -3.27
CA ARG A 733 0.03 10.47 -4.40
C ARG A 733 -0.43 11.23 -5.64
N SER A 734 -1.72 11.13 -5.98
CA SER A 734 -2.28 11.86 -7.11
C SER A 734 -2.20 13.37 -6.92
N ILE A 735 -2.57 13.87 -5.73
CA ILE A 735 -2.47 15.30 -5.40
C ILE A 735 -1.01 15.76 -5.41
N LYS A 736 -0.07 14.99 -4.89
CA LYS A 736 1.37 15.29 -4.95
C LYS A 736 1.85 15.37 -6.41
N THR A 737 1.52 14.40 -7.26
CA THR A 737 1.85 14.45 -8.69
C THR A 737 1.27 15.69 -9.36
N PHE A 738 0.02 16.05 -9.04
CA PHE A 738 -0.59 17.28 -9.54
C PHE A 738 0.22 18.52 -9.15
N LEU A 739 0.61 18.64 -7.87
CA LEU A 739 1.39 19.78 -7.36
C LEU A 739 2.77 19.87 -7.99
N GLU A 740 3.45 18.73 -8.16
CA GLU A 740 4.79 18.67 -8.78
C GLU A 740 4.72 19.14 -10.23
N ASN A 741 3.81 18.56 -11.01
CA ASN A 741 3.64 18.94 -12.42
C ASN A 741 3.22 20.41 -12.56
N ALA A 742 2.35 20.91 -11.68
CA ALA A 742 1.91 22.30 -11.71
C ALA A 742 3.01 23.32 -11.36
N TRP A 743 4.08 22.88 -10.70
CA TRP A 743 5.18 23.74 -10.25
C TRP A 743 6.48 23.56 -11.02
N ASP A 744 6.59 22.49 -11.82
CA ASP A 744 7.73 22.24 -12.70
C ASP A 744 7.72 23.14 -13.95
N GLU A 745 6.63 23.86 -14.23
CA GLU A 745 6.57 24.85 -15.31
C GLU A 745 7.46 26.08 -15.00
N THR A 746 8.61 26.12 -15.68
CA THR A 746 9.64 27.16 -15.61
C THR A 746 9.20 28.46 -16.29
N GLY A 747 8.44 29.29 -15.57
CA GLY A 747 8.37 30.72 -15.92
C GLY A 747 9.47 31.52 -15.23
N ALA A 748 9.91 32.62 -15.83
CA ALA A 748 10.98 33.47 -15.31
C ALA A 748 10.71 33.93 -13.86
N GLU A 749 11.75 33.96 -13.03
CA GLU A 749 11.69 34.41 -11.63
C GLU A 749 11.26 35.88 -11.47
N ASP A 750 11.20 36.65 -12.57
CA ASP A 750 11.06 38.11 -12.59
C ASP A 750 9.68 38.60 -13.06
N ASP A 751 8.74 37.70 -13.38
CA ASP A 751 7.40 38.11 -13.81
C ASP A 751 6.59 38.65 -12.61
N GLY A 752 6.08 39.87 -12.75
CA GLY A 752 5.09 40.44 -11.84
C GLY A 752 3.83 39.58 -11.82
N LEU A 753 3.35 39.22 -10.63
CA LEU A 753 2.11 38.48 -10.48
C LEU A 753 0.93 39.43 -10.76
N GLU A 754 0.17 39.15 -11.82
CA GLU A 754 -1.18 39.71 -11.99
C GLU A 754 -2.19 38.85 -11.21
N GLY A 755 -3.08 39.50 -10.47
CA GLY A 755 -4.20 38.84 -9.80
C GLY A 755 -5.14 38.18 -10.81
N TYR A 756 -5.74 37.05 -10.45
CA TYR A 756 -6.69 36.37 -11.32
C TYR A 756 -7.94 37.24 -11.54
N LEU A 757 -8.37 37.34 -12.79
CA LEU A 757 -9.58 38.06 -13.16
C LEU A 757 -10.81 37.31 -12.65
N LEU A 758 -11.76 38.06 -12.09
CA LEU A 758 -13.05 37.51 -11.68
C LEU A 758 -14.08 37.77 -12.80
N PRO A 759 -14.45 36.77 -13.61
CA PRO A 759 -15.44 36.95 -14.68
C PRO A 759 -16.84 37.27 -14.11
N GLN A 760 -17.76 37.63 -15.02
CA GLN A 760 -19.18 37.72 -14.68
C GLN A 760 -19.68 36.38 -14.13
N PRO A 761 -20.60 36.38 -13.15
CA PRO A 761 -21.08 35.14 -12.55
C PRO A 761 -21.81 34.26 -13.58
N LEU A 762 -21.64 32.94 -13.48
CA LEU A 762 -22.40 31.92 -14.19
C LEU A 762 -23.86 31.95 -13.78
N ASP A 763 -24.13 32.05 -12.47
CA ASP A 763 -25.47 32.25 -11.92
C ASP A 763 -25.47 33.56 -11.11
N PRO A 764 -26.31 34.56 -11.45
CA PRO A 764 -26.38 35.81 -10.71
C PRO A 764 -26.88 35.63 -9.27
N ALA A 765 -27.48 34.49 -8.93
CA ALA A 765 -27.93 34.11 -7.59
C ALA A 765 -26.95 33.15 -6.87
N ASN A 766 -25.68 33.12 -7.28
CA ASN A 766 -24.63 32.38 -6.59
C ASN A 766 -24.40 32.89 -5.15
N TYR A 767 -23.68 32.11 -4.35
CA TYR A 767 -23.49 32.38 -2.91
C TYR A 767 -22.18 33.13 -2.60
N ASP A 768 -21.84 34.17 -3.39
CA ASP A 768 -20.55 34.87 -3.31
C ASP A 768 -20.39 35.89 -2.16
N ASN A 769 -21.41 36.01 -1.29
CA ASN A 769 -21.37 36.76 -0.04
C ASN A 769 -22.10 36.00 1.09
N GLY A 770 -21.92 34.67 1.11
CA GLY A 770 -22.56 33.78 2.07
C GLY A 770 -21.99 33.94 3.48
N VAL A 771 -22.86 34.07 4.48
CA VAL A 771 -22.47 34.13 5.90
C VAL A 771 -23.40 33.32 6.79
N LEU A 772 -22.85 32.79 7.90
CA LEU A 772 -23.62 32.21 9.01
C LEU A 772 -24.01 33.29 10.01
N ILE A 773 -25.24 33.19 10.51
CA ILE A 773 -25.84 34.09 11.48
C ILE A 773 -26.29 33.29 12.70
N GLU A 774 -25.84 33.70 13.88
CA GLU A 774 -26.21 33.07 15.15
C GLU A 774 -27.73 33.11 15.39
N PRO A 775 -28.30 32.08 16.05
CA PRO A 775 -29.75 31.86 16.07
C PRO A 775 -30.50 32.87 16.95
N GLY A 776 -29.79 33.57 17.85
CA GLY A 776 -30.36 34.61 18.72
C GLY A 776 -30.80 35.89 18.00
N ARG A 777 -30.52 36.04 16.70
CA ARG A 777 -31.01 37.19 15.91
C ARG A 777 -32.47 37.08 15.47
N ALA A 778 -33.08 35.89 15.57
CA ALA A 778 -34.48 35.71 15.23
C ALA A 778 -35.42 36.32 16.29
N ARG A 779 -36.52 36.92 15.82
CA ARG A 779 -37.63 37.37 16.67
C ARG A 779 -38.57 36.21 16.96
N ILE A 780 -38.56 35.72 18.19
CA ILE A 780 -39.51 34.72 18.65
C ILE A 780 -40.88 35.38 18.78
N ARG A 781 -41.88 34.88 18.03
CA ARG A 781 -43.28 35.31 18.18
C ARG A 781 -44.03 34.43 19.17
N HIS A 782 -43.85 33.12 19.07
CA HIS A 782 -44.56 32.14 19.90
C HIS A 782 -43.83 30.78 19.93
N GLY A 783 -43.75 30.10 21.08
CA GLY A 783 -43.41 28.67 21.16
C GLY A 783 -41.94 28.27 20.92
N TRP A 784 -41.00 29.20 20.83
CA TRP A 784 -39.57 28.92 20.68
C TRP A 784 -38.77 29.26 21.93
N LYS A 785 -37.64 28.56 22.13
CA LYS A 785 -36.68 28.84 23.21
C LYS A 785 -35.27 28.88 22.66
N LEU A 786 -34.50 29.91 23.01
CA LEU A 786 -33.05 29.93 22.79
C LEU A 786 -32.39 29.22 23.97
N LEU A 787 -31.84 28.03 23.74
CA LEU A 787 -31.03 27.32 24.72
C LEU A 787 -29.56 27.70 24.51
N PRO A 788 -28.86 28.20 25.54
CA PRO A 788 -27.46 28.62 25.39
C PRO A 788 -26.50 27.43 25.20
N SER A 789 -26.91 26.24 25.63
CA SER A 789 -26.17 24.99 25.47
C SER A 789 -27.19 23.87 25.27
N TRP A 790 -27.34 23.40 24.03
CA TRP A 790 -28.27 22.30 23.70
C TRP A 790 -27.53 20.97 23.58
N THR A 791 -28.10 19.92 24.16
CA THR A 791 -27.67 18.53 24.04
C THR A 791 -28.93 17.66 23.91
N PRO A 792 -28.96 16.65 23.01
CA PRO A 792 -30.10 15.75 22.91
C PRO A 792 -30.21 14.83 24.13
N ASP A 793 -31.44 14.43 24.48
CA ASP A 793 -31.77 13.55 25.60
C ASP A 793 -32.10 12.10 25.17
N ASP A 794 -32.01 11.81 23.86
CA ASP A 794 -32.36 10.52 23.25
C ASP A 794 -31.17 9.56 23.05
N ASN A 795 -29.98 9.94 23.53
CA ASN A 795 -28.70 9.23 23.37
C ASN A 795 -28.30 8.98 21.90
N ALA A 796 -28.96 9.60 20.91
CA ALA A 796 -28.54 9.50 19.52
C ALA A 796 -27.22 10.24 19.31
N GLY A 797 -26.43 9.79 18.32
CA GLY A 797 -25.13 10.39 18.05
C GLY A 797 -25.24 11.87 17.66
N THR A 798 -24.24 12.67 17.99
CA THR A 798 -24.14 14.08 17.57
C THR A 798 -22.88 14.31 16.74
N ARG A 799 -22.67 15.57 16.31
CA ARG A 799 -21.43 16.04 15.70
C ARG A 799 -20.92 17.24 16.47
N ALA A 800 -19.60 17.46 16.41
CA ALA A 800 -18.98 18.65 16.98
C ALA A 800 -19.64 19.94 16.43
N ASN A 801 -19.70 20.98 17.26
CA ASN A 801 -20.39 22.26 16.97
C ASN A 801 -21.93 22.16 16.80
N TYR A 802 -22.53 21.01 17.13
CA TYR A 802 -23.99 20.79 17.16
C TYR A 802 -24.46 20.16 18.48
N THR A 803 -23.62 20.19 19.50
CA THR A 803 -23.96 19.87 20.89
C THR A 803 -23.20 20.85 21.79
N GLU A 804 -23.73 21.14 22.97
CA GLU A 804 -23.15 22.10 23.92
C GLU A 804 -22.99 23.52 23.34
N VAL A 805 -23.89 23.91 22.44
CA VAL A 805 -23.86 25.19 21.74
C VAL A 805 -25.23 25.87 21.73
N PRO A 806 -25.29 27.20 21.50
CA PRO A 806 -26.56 27.91 21.40
C PRO A 806 -27.42 27.39 20.26
N MET A 807 -28.67 27.03 20.57
CA MET A 807 -29.66 26.61 19.57
C MET A 807 -31.03 27.22 19.86
N LEU A 808 -31.73 27.59 18.81
CA LEU A 808 -33.14 27.92 18.88
C LEU A 808 -33.95 26.64 18.69
N VAL A 809 -34.75 26.28 19.68
CA VAL A 809 -35.33 24.94 19.80
C VAL A 809 -36.83 25.02 20.06
N THR A 810 -37.58 24.11 19.45
CA THR A 810 -38.98 23.84 19.78
C THR A 810 -39.37 22.41 19.44
N GLN A 811 -40.39 21.91 20.12
CA GLN A 811 -41.15 20.70 19.79
C GLN A 811 -42.65 20.99 19.72
N GLN A 812 -43.05 22.26 19.90
CA GLN A 812 -44.43 22.68 19.97
C GLN A 812 -44.98 22.90 18.56
N GLU A 813 -46.15 22.35 18.26
CA GLU A 813 -46.89 22.66 17.04
C GLU A 813 -47.33 24.13 17.03
N GLY A 814 -47.23 24.79 15.87
CA GLY A 814 -47.63 26.20 15.72
C GLY A 814 -46.67 27.18 16.42
N ALA A 815 -45.44 26.78 16.72
CA ALA A 815 -44.41 27.70 17.17
C ALA A 815 -43.98 28.59 15.99
N VAL A 816 -43.88 29.90 16.19
CA VAL A 816 -43.62 30.90 15.15
C VAL A 816 -42.40 31.75 15.50
N LEU A 817 -41.52 31.93 14.53
CA LEU A 817 -40.42 32.90 14.57
C LEU A 817 -40.37 33.72 13.29
N GLU A 818 -39.69 34.85 13.36
CA GLU A 818 -39.34 35.67 12.22
C GLU A 818 -37.84 35.98 12.23
N PHE A 819 -37.25 36.10 11.06
CA PHE A 819 -35.85 36.44 10.89
C PHE A 819 -35.72 37.49 9.78
N ASP A 820 -35.35 38.71 10.15
CA ASP A 820 -35.04 39.75 9.17
C ASP A 820 -33.64 39.52 8.61
N PHE A 821 -33.50 39.65 7.29
CA PHE A 821 -32.22 39.58 6.62
C PHE A 821 -32.13 40.54 5.45
N SER A 822 -30.91 40.81 5.00
CA SER A 822 -30.65 41.47 3.73
C SER A 822 -29.86 40.52 2.84
N GLY A 823 -30.19 40.49 1.55
CA GLY A 823 -29.50 39.67 0.57
C GLY A 823 -30.43 38.87 -0.34
N ASN A 824 -29.85 38.04 -1.20
CA ASN A 824 -30.61 37.32 -2.24
C ASN A 824 -30.93 35.85 -1.90
N ALA A 825 -30.48 35.34 -0.75
CA ALA A 825 -30.71 33.97 -0.32
C ALA A 825 -30.79 33.86 1.21
N VAL A 826 -31.56 32.90 1.70
CA VAL A 826 -31.70 32.56 3.13
C VAL A 826 -31.92 31.07 3.34
N GLY A 827 -31.38 30.55 4.44
CA GLY A 827 -31.65 29.20 4.90
C GLY A 827 -31.39 28.99 6.38
N ILE A 828 -31.58 27.74 6.80
CA ILE A 828 -31.38 27.30 8.19
C ILE A 828 -30.43 26.12 8.25
N ALA A 829 -29.53 26.15 9.24
CA ALA A 829 -28.68 25.03 9.61
C ALA A 829 -29.23 24.40 10.89
N VAL A 830 -29.61 23.13 10.81
CA VAL A 830 -30.33 22.42 11.87
C VAL A 830 -29.58 21.21 12.40
N ALA A 831 -29.93 20.77 13.61
CA ALA A 831 -29.61 19.44 14.12
C ALA A 831 -30.77 18.48 13.78
N ALA A 832 -30.64 17.75 12.67
CA ALA A 832 -31.67 16.85 12.14
C ALA A 832 -31.58 15.46 12.77
N GLY A 833 -32.29 15.25 13.88
CA GLY A 833 -32.28 13.99 14.65
C GLY A 833 -33.51 13.09 14.50
N PRO A 834 -33.60 12.03 15.33
CA PRO A 834 -34.65 11.02 15.22
C PRO A 834 -36.07 11.57 15.36
N ASP A 835 -36.20 12.70 16.06
CA ASP A 835 -37.46 13.38 16.34
C ASP A 835 -37.66 14.66 15.51
N ALA A 836 -36.90 14.85 14.43
CA ALA A 836 -37.01 16.02 13.56
C ALA A 836 -38.41 16.14 12.92
N GLY A 837 -39.02 17.32 13.03
CA GLY A 837 -40.34 17.62 12.50
C GLY A 837 -40.32 18.28 11.12
N MET A 838 -41.51 18.70 10.67
CA MET A 838 -41.65 19.56 9.50
C MET A 838 -41.86 21.01 9.91
N ILE A 839 -41.42 21.93 9.06
CA ILE A 839 -41.70 23.36 9.17
C ILE A 839 -42.43 23.85 7.93
N GLU A 840 -43.16 24.94 8.07
CA GLU A 840 -43.57 25.77 6.95
C GLU A 840 -42.84 27.11 7.04
N TYR A 841 -42.45 27.65 5.90
CA TYR A 841 -41.80 28.94 5.80
C TYR A 841 -42.32 29.76 4.62
N ARG A 842 -42.12 31.07 4.68
CA ARG A 842 -42.31 31.98 3.54
C ARG A 842 -41.35 33.16 3.62
N ILE A 843 -41.08 33.77 2.48
CA ILE A 843 -40.29 35.00 2.38
C ILE A 843 -41.24 36.14 2.08
N ASP A 844 -41.21 37.17 2.92
CA ASP A 844 -42.11 38.32 2.84
C ASP A 844 -43.58 37.89 2.80
N ASN A 845 -44.28 38.24 1.71
CA ASN A 845 -45.70 37.94 1.50
C ASN A 845 -45.91 36.77 0.52
N SER A 846 -44.89 35.91 0.31
CA SER A 846 -45.03 34.73 -0.54
C SER A 846 -45.98 33.69 0.07
N ASP A 847 -46.34 32.70 -0.73
CA ASP A 847 -47.02 31.50 -0.24
C ASP A 847 -46.14 30.72 0.73
N TRP A 848 -46.78 30.00 1.65
CA TRP A 848 -46.11 29.10 2.58
C TRP A 848 -45.62 27.85 1.85
N GLN A 849 -44.40 27.42 2.15
CA GLN A 849 -43.77 26.20 1.64
C GLN A 849 -43.40 25.28 2.80
N THR A 850 -43.58 23.98 2.60
CA THR A 850 -43.26 22.96 3.60
C THR A 850 -41.84 22.43 3.39
N GLN A 851 -41.09 22.27 4.48
CA GLN A 851 -39.78 21.63 4.51
C GLN A 851 -39.77 20.53 5.56
N ASP A 852 -39.47 19.29 5.12
CA ASP A 852 -39.16 18.18 6.00
C ASP A 852 -37.73 18.31 6.51
N LEU A 853 -37.54 18.33 7.84
CA LEU A 853 -36.21 18.42 8.44
C LEU A 853 -35.57 17.04 8.64
N PHE A 854 -36.33 15.95 8.49
CA PHE A 854 -35.85 14.60 8.65
C PHE A 854 -35.02 14.15 7.44
N THR A 855 -33.81 13.66 7.70
CA THR A 855 -32.89 13.15 6.67
C THR A 855 -32.82 11.62 6.70
N GLN A 856 -32.25 11.00 5.67
CA GLN A 856 -32.05 9.54 5.68
C GLN A 856 -31.12 9.04 6.81
N TRP A 857 -30.33 9.91 7.44
CA TRP A 857 -29.46 9.57 8.56
C TRP A 857 -30.04 9.97 9.93
N SER A 858 -31.18 10.65 9.95
CA SER A 858 -31.75 11.20 11.18
C SER A 858 -32.16 10.12 12.18
N SER A 859 -32.41 8.88 11.75
CA SER A 859 -32.77 7.78 12.66
C SER A 859 -31.68 7.38 13.65
N SER A 860 -30.41 7.70 13.39
CA SER A 860 -29.28 7.30 14.25
C SER A 860 -28.44 8.47 14.78
N LEU A 861 -28.63 9.69 14.27
CA LEU A 861 -27.90 10.86 14.74
C LEU A 861 -28.65 12.18 14.56
N HIS A 862 -28.34 13.16 15.42
CA HIS A 862 -28.65 14.57 15.22
C HIS A 862 -27.62 15.18 14.26
N LEU A 863 -27.91 15.10 12.97
CA LEU A 863 -26.98 15.47 11.91
C LEU A 863 -26.99 16.99 11.62
N PRO A 864 -25.82 17.66 11.50
CA PRO A 864 -25.72 18.98 10.90
C PRO A 864 -26.29 18.99 9.49
N TRP A 865 -27.41 19.67 9.28
CA TRP A 865 -28.06 19.73 7.97
C TRP A 865 -28.46 21.14 7.57
N TYR A 866 -28.37 21.47 6.29
CA TYR A 866 -28.57 22.82 5.77
C TYR A 866 -29.73 22.82 4.79
N TYR A 867 -30.78 23.58 5.07
CA TYR A 867 -31.92 23.73 4.16
C TYR A 867 -31.93 25.13 3.59
N THR A 868 -31.69 25.25 2.28
CA THR A 868 -31.77 26.54 1.59
C THR A 868 -33.24 26.78 1.31
N LEU A 869 -33.81 27.76 2.00
CA LEU A 869 -35.24 28.02 1.97
C LEU A 869 -35.60 28.91 0.78
N ALA A 870 -34.74 29.88 0.46
CA ALA A 870 -34.89 30.67 -0.76
C ALA A 870 -33.52 31.10 -1.31
N ALA A 871 -33.41 31.20 -2.63
CA ALA A 871 -32.25 31.73 -3.33
C ALA A 871 -32.67 32.38 -4.65
N GLY A 872 -31.98 33.45 -5.03
CA GLY A 872 -32.34 34.26 -6.21
C GLY A 872 -33.45 35.28 -5.94
N LEU A 873 -33.58 35.71 -4.69
CA LEU A 873 -34.42 36.86 -4.33
C LEU A 873 -33.83 38.14 -4.93
N THR A 874 -34.65 39.18 -5.05
CA THR A 874 -34.15 40.52 -5.33
C THR A 874 -33.21 40.96 -4.21
N ASP A 875 -32.03 41.48 -4.53
CA ASP A 875 -31.14 41.95 -3.48
C ASP A 875 -31.77 43.09 -2.66
N GLY A 876 -31.78 42.96 -1.34
CA GLY A 876 -32.47 43.89 -0.44
C GLY A 876 -32.93 43.24 0.87
N ALA A 877 -33.78 43.98 1.60
CA ALA A 877 -34.29 43.55 2.90
C ALA A 877 -35.51 42.64 2.76
N HIS A 878 -35.50 41.53 3.50
CA HIS A 878 -36.52 40.49 3.50
C HIS A 878 -36.84 40.01 4.91
N VAL A 879 -38.00 39.38 5.06
CA VAL A 879 -38.41 38.70 6.30
C VAL A 879 -38.68 37.22 6.01
N LEU A 880 -37.89 36.33 6.62
CA LEU A 880 -38.22 34.91 6.73
C LEU A 880 -39.23 34.73 7.86
N GLN A 881 -40.41 34.20 7.55
CA GLN A 881 -41.38 33.75 8.55
C GLN A 881 -41.39 32.23 8.57
N LEU A 882 -41.28 31.63 9.75
CA LEU A 882 -41.20 30.17 9.92
C LEU A 882 -42.16 29.73 11.02
N ARG A 883 -42.92 28.68 10.75
CA ARG A 883 -43.76 27.99 11.73
C ARG A 883 -43.55 26.49 11.74
N THR A 884 -43.62 25.87 12.92
CA THR A 884 -43.69 24.40 13.02
C THR A 884 -45.10 23.90 12.77
N VAL A 885 -45.22 22.74 12.14
CA VAL A 885 -46.52 22.06 11.92
C VAL A 885 -46.60 20.77 12.74
N GLY A 886 -47.81 20.27 12.96
CA GLY A 886 -48.02 18.99 13.66
C GLY A 886 -47.66 17.77 12.81
N GLU A 887 -47.52 17.95 11.50
CA GLU A 887 -47.11 16.92 10.54
C GLU A 887 -45.61 16.58 10.67
N ARG A 888 -45.28 15.32 10.45
CA ARG A 888 -43.90 14.81 10.47
C ARG A 888 -43.68 13.71 9.46
N ASN A 889 -42.42 13.47 9.15
CA ASN A 889 -42.00 12.29 8.42
C ASN A 889 -42.50 11.02 9.15
N PRO A 890 -43.04 10.01 8.45
CA PRO A 890 -43.48 8.75 9.07
C PRO A 890 -42.38 8.01 9.85
N LYS A 891 -41.11 8.27 9.55
CA LYS A 891 -39.94 7.70 10.26
C LYS A 891 -39.49 8.53 11.46
N SER A 892 -40.02 9.73 11.65
CA SER A 892 -39.67 10.61 12.77
C SER A 892 -40.44 10.24 14.03
N SER A 893 -39.76 10.29 15.18
CA SER A 893 -40.36 10.06 16.49
C SER A 893 -41.04 11.32 17.08
N GLY A 894 -40.85 12.50 16.48
CA GLY A 894 -41.32 13.78 17.04
C GLY A 894 -41.46 14.91 16.01
N ASN A 895 -41.61 16.13 16.53
CA ASN A 895 -41.86 17.35 15.75
C ASN A 895 -40.79 18.44 16.03
N ALA A 896 -39.58 18.03 16.40
CA ALA A 896 -38.56 18.95 16.85
C ALA A 896 -37.97 19.78 15.70
N CYS A 897 -37.76 21.06 15.95
CA CYS A 897 -36.91 21.90 15.12
C CYS A 897 -35.82 22.55 15.99
N ARG A 898 -34.58 22.43 15.55
CA ARG A 898 -33.38 22.86 16.28
C ARG A 898 -32.48 23.63 15.32
N ILE A 899 -32.53 24.95 15.38
CA ILE A 899 -31.78 25.83 14.49
C ILE A 899 -30.49 26.24 15.19
N ARG A 900 -29.36 25.83 14.62
CA ARG A 900 -28.02 26.26 15.07
C ARG A 900 -27.61 27.57 14.41
N TYR A 901 -27.87 27.74 13.11
CA TYR A 901 -27.59 28.99 12.40
C TYR A 901 -28.72 29.32 11.43
N PHE A 902 -28.95 30.60 11.20
CA PHE A 902 -29.47 31.07 9.92
C PHE A 902 -28.28 31.30 8.99
N TYR A 903 -28.48 31.25 7.69
CA TYR A 903 -27.44 31.65 6.74
C TYR A 903 -28.05 32.44 5.60
N VAL A 904 -27.30 33.43 5.12
CA VAL A 904 -27.78 34.41 4.14
C VAL A 904 -26.67 34.75 3.15
N ASN A 905 -27.04 35.13 1.94
CA ASN A 905 -26.11 35.67 0.95
C ASN A 905 -26.36 37.18 0.81
N GLN A 906 -25.51 38.00 1.43
CA GLN A 906 -25.77 39.43 1.70
C GLN A 906 -25.43 40.40 0.57
#